data_AF-A0A0S4U1G2-F1
#
_entry.id   AF-A0A0S4U1G2-F1
#
_cell.length_a   1.000
_cell.length_b   1.000
_cell.length_c   1.000
_cell.angle_alpha   90.00
_cell.angle_beta   90.00
_cell.angle_gamma   90.00
#
_symmetry.space_group_name_H-M   'P 1'
#
loop_
_entity.id
_entity.type
_entity.pdbx_description
1 polymer ?
#
loop_
_entity_poly.entity_id
_entity_poly.type
_entity_poly.pdbx_seq_one_letter_code
_entity_poly.pdbx_strand_id
1 'polypeptide(L)'
;MTDSTSNSPRILVGSVTGLTLFDHRELICVKRSPLPGIVIFVHGVNSEGEWFTAAEEGLCKGGNRRLGRLDDQVAFKDGQLKPVHYIEGLTPDGFINPNMWAKTYIKSDPSFSPAIHFRWGYKANKEELKAFGDKIFLNEQNYWGGGPFANGCTALPDLWHEGLDTRAFGFINLQGMNPTNRPLYRTPPRSYGVLAALRLAKLIESIRKKQADVPITVVCHSQGNMVGITAAFLGDQMPEVKDPWGRSGRCVADAYVLANAPYSLEENIGMDNWAQRETQDSAGRRGRETHSARTRTLKAFFDILRKRADCEMDAAEIDEEMANTRTSERGGKPFNAADDRKAHGLNGKTCGRVTLYSCPHDQVISATTVRGIGWRGMNDAEVKATGGEGVFTQRVFASGFTVGRWNGDKPPVYDTWKDDWRYGKGETPGFWYPRSPTARFGLVRALSGNETVWGTVATTAVAPVLYIVTFATSALNLMRVNADPPEGWKVTADAPKLDEPFTPQAIRYGRVASVTDGSAHSDFNEGNDPQSAARNANKADADKRTDDPYDTYKGKQANMAAQGDVGTEAAQRYEDHAIVRMRAHRTGNHAWVDANGNVIGEDGKSEMPEGYKTWQTKQVVEILDSGKNNNPSNHSTIMTNPMHAEKALAYDVAIGVNYLTLEEMNKLRIEADWRFGEGLDKDHPNKKYADYFLAGKLDDKFLQEWVKKAEEVKMPPGIVDEREGNVHLMLGAVA
;
A
#
# COMPACT_ATOMS: atom_id res chain seq x y z
N MET A 1 29.36 5.01 -40.92
CA MET A 1 30.34 5.40 -39.89
C MET A 1 30.22 6.90 -39.67
N THR A 2 30.10 7.26 -38.39
CA THR A 2 30.39 8.58 -37.78
C THR A 2 29.98 9.84 -38.54
N ASP A 3 28.74 10.27 -38.37
CA ASP A 3 28.46 11.70 -38.24
C ASP A 3 28.36 12.01 -36.74
N SER A 4 29.45 12.55 -36.18
CA SER A 4 29.65 12.77 -34.74
C SER A 4 29.48 14.24 -34.35
N THR A 5 28.57 14.96 -35.02
CA THR A 5 28.38 16.40 -34.80
C THR A 5 27.23 16.75 -33.86
N SER A 6 26.43 15.77 -33.42
CA SER A 6 25.42 15.98 -32.38
C SER A 6 25.96 15.53 -31.02
N ASN A 7 26.28 16.50 -30.15
CA ASN A 7 26.48 16.28 -28.71
C ASN A 7 25.17 15.91 -27.98
N SER A 8 24.04 15.80 -28.69
CA SER A 8 22.76 15.43 -28.09
C SER A 8 22.75 13.93 -27.75
N PRO A 9 22.26 13.55 -26.55
CA PRO A 9 22.11 12.15 -26.17
C PRO A 9 21.23 11.39 -27.16
N ARG A 10 21.63 10.15 -27.43
CA ARG A 10 20.94 9.25 -28.38
C ARG A 10 19.72 8.61 -27.71
N ILE A 11 18.62 8.53 -28.44
CA ILE A 11 17.40 7.81 -28.05
C ILE A 11 17.37 6.46 -28.76
N LEU A 12 17.14 5.37 -28.03
CA LEU A 12 16.92 4.06 -28.63
C LEU A 12 15.47 3.96 -29.12
N VAL A 13 15.26 4.14 -30.42
CA VAL A 13 13.92 4.09 -31.04
C VAL A 13 13.52 2.68 -31.53
N GLY A 14 14.49 1.78 -31.69
CA GLY A 14 14.27 0.41 -32.13
C GLY A 14 15.58 -0.40 -32.14
N SER A 15 15.45 -1.73 -32.05
CA SER A 15 16.58 -2.65 -32.12
C SER A 15 16.19 -3.92 -32.85
N VAL A 16 17.06 -4.42 -33.72
CA VAL A 16 16.86 -5.69 -34.43
C VAL A 16 18.19 -6.43 -34.52
N THR A 17 18.15 -7.75 -34.38
CA THR A 17 19.30 -8.64 -34.61
C THR A 17 19.04 -9.42 -35.90
N GLY A 18 20.01 -9.48 -36.80
CA GLY A 18 19.89 -10.17 -38.08
C GLY A 18 21.19 -10.80 -38.54
N LEU A 19 21.09 -11.74 -39.49
CA LEU A 19 22.23 -12.33 -40.18
C LEU A 19 22.49 -11.55 -41.47
N THR A 20 23.76 -11.30 -41.78
CA THR A 20 24.14 -10.71 -43.07
C THR A 20 23.95 -11.75 -44.17
N LEU A 21 23.09 -11.46 -45.14
CA LEU A 21 22.82 -12.33 -46.29
C LEU A 21 23.60 -11.83 -47.53
N PHE A 22 24.04 -12.76 -48.39
CA PHE A 22 24.74 -12.44 -49.64
C PHE A 22 23.84 -11.76 -50.70
N ASP A 23 22.54 -11.74 -50.48
CA ASP A 23 21.54 -11.18 -51.40
C ASP A 23 21.13 -9.74 -51.05
N HIS A 24 21.83 -9.09 -50.11
CA HIS A 24 21.61 -7.69 -49.72
C HIS A 24 20.17 -7.35 -49.29
N ARG A 25 19.39 -8.33 -48.82
CA ARG A 25 18.05 -8.04 -48.30
C ARG A 25 18.10 -7.06 -47.12
N GLU A 26 17.15 -6.12 -47.12
CA GLU A 26 17.03 -5.11 -46.08
C GLU A 26 16.61 -5.74 -44.74
N LEU A 27 17.25 -5.31 -43.66
CA LEU A 27 16.86 -5.66 -42.30
C LEU A 27 15.86 -4.61 -41.78
N ILE A 28 14.62 -5.04 -41.55
CA ILE A 28 13.56 -4.16 -41.04
C ILE A 28 13.76 -3.97 -39.53
N CYS A 29 14.02 -2.74 -39.11
CA CYS A 29 14.01 -2.35 -37.70
C CYS A 29 12.75 -1.54 -37.40
N VAL A 30 11.82 -2.12 -36.63
CA VAL A 30 10.56 -1.46 -36.28
C VAL A 30 10.80 -0.45 -35.16
N LYS A 31 10.34 0.80 -35.33
CA LYS A 31 10.26 1.78 -34.25
C LYS A 31 9.24 1.29 -33.23
N ARG A 32 9.68 1.06 -31.99
CA ARG A 32 8.78 0.62 -30.92
C ARG A 32 8.03 1.84 -30.39
N SER A 33 6.70 1.74 -30.24
CA SER A 33 5.93 2.79 -29.56
C SER A 33 6.49 3.00 -28.16
N PRO A 34 6.79 4.24 -27.71
CA PRO A 34 7.42 4.47 -26.41
C PRO A 34 6.46 4.17 -25.24
N LEU A 35 7.00 4.06 -24.03
CA LEU A 35 6.16 3.98 -22.82
C LEU A 35 5.50 5.35 -22.57
N PRO A 36 4.25 5.40 -22.04
CA PRO A 36 3.50 6.65 -21.86
C PRO A 36 3.92 7.48 -20.64
N GLY A 37 5.08 7.18 -20.05
CA GLY A 37 5.52 7.68 -18.75
C GLY A 37 6.02 6.55 -17.85
N ILE A 38 6.09 6.83 -16.55
CA ILE A 38 6.47 5.89 -15.49
C ILE A 38 5.41 5.91 -14.39
N VAL A 39 5.03 4.73 -13.90
CA VAL A 39 4.06 4.58 -12.82
C VAL A 39 4.71 3.81 -11.67
N ILE A 40 4.83 4.43 -10.50
CA ILE A 40 5.47 3.82 -9.33
C ILE A 40 4.38 3.35 -8.38
N PHE A 41 4.33 2.05 -8.10
CA PHE A 41 3.40 1.45 -7.16
C PHE A 41 4.02 1.36 -5.77
N VAL A 42 3.32 1.89 -4.75
CA VAL A 42 3.77 1.95 -3.36
C VAL A 42 2.77 1.22 -2.47
N HIS A 43 3.21 0.12 -1.85
CA HIS A 43 2.35 -0.72 -1.00
C HIS A 43 2.18 -0.16 0.42
N GLY A 44 1.20 -0.70 1.14
CA GLY A 44 0.87 -0.34 2.53
C GLY A 44 1.75 -1.00 3.60
N VAL A 45 1.34 -0.85 4.85
CA VAL A 45 1.88 -1.62 5.99
C VAL A 45 1.47 -3.08 5.88
N ASN A 46 2.25 -3.99 6.48
CA ASN A 46 1.94 -5.41 6.54
C ASN A 46 1.64 -6.00 5.15
N SER A 47 2.47 -5.66 4.17
CA SER A 47 2.27 -5.97 2.76
C SER A 47 3.62 -6.03 2.04
N GLU A 48 3.78 -6.96 1.12
CA GLU A 48 4.91 -7.06 0.19
C GLU A 48 4.53 -6.60 -1.23
N GLY A 49 3.37 -5.94 -1.37
CA GLY A 49 2.83 -5.45 -2.63
C GLY A 49 1.96 -6.47 -3.37
N GLU A 50 1.07 -7.17 -2.65
CA GLU A 50 0.20 -8.23 -3.19
C GLU A 50 -0.70 -7.74 -4.33
N TRP A 51 -1.02 -6.43 -4.35
CA TRP A 51 -1.87 -5.83 -5.39
C TRP A 51 -1.11 -5.46 -6.68
N PHE A 52 0.22 -5.44 -6.65
CA PHE A 52 1.05 -4.90 -7.73
C PHE A 52 0.82 -5.62 -9.06
N THR A 53 0.85 -6.95 -9.09
CA THR A 53 0.69 -7.75 -10.31
C THR A 53 -0.66 -7.49 -10.98
N ALA A 54 -1.76 -7.55 -10.21
CA ALA A 54 -3.10 -7.30 -10.73
C ALA A 54 -3.24 -5.87 -11.28
N ALA A 55 -2.73 -4.87 -10.57
CA ALA A 55 -2.77 -3.50 -11.04
C ALA A 55 -1.89 -3.26 -12.26
N GLU A 56 -0.73 -3.91 -12.38
CA GLU A 56 0.17 -3.80 -13.53
C GLU A 56 -0.47 -4.41 -14.79
N GLU A 57 -1.09 -5.58 -14.65
CA GLU A 57 -1.85 -6.22 -15.73
C GLU A 57 -2.98 -5.31 -16.22
N GLY A 58 -3.78 -4.78 -15.29
CA GLY A 58 -4.87 -3.87 -15.60
C GLY A 58 -4.36 -2.58 -16.25
N LEU A 59 -3.35 -1.95 -15.66
CA LEU A 59 -2.72 -0.73 -16.20
C LEU A 59 -2.23 -0.91 -17.64
N CYS A 60 -1.58 -2.04 -17.95
CA CYS A 60 -1.13 -2.33 -19.31
C CYS A 60 -2.31 -2.51 -20.28
N LYS A 61 -3.35 -3.27 -19.87
CA LYS A 61 -4.56 -3.47 -20.70
C LYS A 61 -5.30 -2.16 -20.97
N GLY A 62 -5.54 -1.38 -19.92
CA GLY A 62 -6.21 -0.08 -20.00
C GLY A 62 -5.40 0.94 -20.79
N GLY A 63 -4.08 0.97 -20.57
CA GLY A 63 -3.17 1.82 -21.33
C GLY A 63 -3.16 1.46 -22.82
N ASN A 64 -3.20 0.18 -23.18
CA ASN A 64 -3.33 -0.23 -24.58
C ASN A 64 -4.64 0.27 -25.20
N ARG A 65 -5.76 0.26 -24.46
CA ARG A 65 -7.02 0.82 -24.95
C ARG A 65 -6.97 2.34 -25.08
N ARG A 66 -6.49 3.04 -24.04
CA ARG A 66 -6.39 4.51 -23.96
C ARG A 66 -5.51 5.09 -25.07
N LEU A 67 -4.38 4.44 -25.35
CA LEU A 67 -3.34 4.92 -26.27
C LEU A 67 -3.51 4.41 -27.71
N GLY A 68 -4.61 3.73 -28.02
CA GLY A 68 -4.84 3.15 -29.34
C GLY A 68 -3.80 2.09 -29.71
N ARG A 69 -3.52 1.14 -28.82
CA ARG A 69 -2.53 0.05 -29.03
C ARG A 69 -3.16 -1.35 -28.99
N LEU A 70 -4.48 -1.48 -29.21
CA LEU A 70 -5.12 -2.78 -29.32
C LEU A 70 -4.57 -3.61 -30.49
N ASP A 71 -4.88 -4.91 -30.52
CA ASP A 71 -4.34 -5.87 -31.51
C ASP A 71 -4.47 -5.41 -32.97
N ASP A 72 -5.58 -4.74 -33.30
CA ASP A 72 -5.85 -4.20 -34.61
C ASP A 72 -5.32 -2.78 -34.79
N GLN A 73 -4.91 -2.09 -33.73
CA GLN A 73 -4.36 -0.73 -33.81
C GLN A 73 -2.82 -0.70 -33.90
N VAL A 74 -2.15 -1.83 -33.67
CA VAL A 74 -0.69 -1.97 -33.83
C VAL A 74 -0.35 -2.87 -35.02
N ALA A 75 0.70 -2.53 -35.77
CA ALA A 75 1.21 -3.40 -36.84
C ALA A 75 1.86 -4.68 -36.28
N PHE A 76 2.46 -4.58 -35.09
CA PHE A 76 3.12 -5.70 -34.39
C PHE A 76 2.70 -5.71 -32.92
N LYS A 77 2.38 -6.88 -32.37
CA LYS A 77 1.97 -7.06 -30.97
C LYS A 77 3.01 -6.61 -29.94
N ASP A 78 4.26 -6.44 -30.34
CA ASP A 78 5.33 -5.92 -29.46
C ASP A 78 5.26 -4.40 -29.23
N GLY A 79 4.38 -3.70 -29.96
CA GLY A 79 4.01 -2.31 -29.69
C GLY A 79 3.02 -2.13 -28.53
N GLN A 80 2.43 -3.21 -28.02
CA GLN A 80 1.57 -3.19 -26.84
C GLN A 80 2.36 -3.04 -25.56
N LEU A 81 1.76 -2.36 -24.58
CA LEU A 81 2.15 -2.44 -23.19
C LEU A 81 1.93 -3.87 -22.70
N LYS A 82 2.93 -4.41 -22.01
CA LYS A 82 2.93 -5.78 -21.46
C LYS A 82 3.50 -5.74 -20.05
N PRO A 83 2.83 -6.35 -19.06
CA PRO A 83 3.30 -6.34 -17.67
C PRO A 83 4.69 -6.99 -17.58
N VAL A 84 5.47 -6.58 -16.58
CA VAL A 84 6.70 -7.26 -16.22
C VAL A 84 6.35 -8.49 -15.40
N HIS A 85 6.90 -9.65 -15.75
CA HIS A 85 6.77 -10.82 -14.91
C HIS A 85 7.95 -10.93 -13.95
N TYR A 86 7.62 -11.28 -12.71
CA TYR A 86 8.58 -11.50 -11.64
C TYR A 86 8.51 -12.97 -11.22
N ILE A 87 9.55 -13.45 -10.54
CA ILE A 87 9.47 -14.74 -9.85
C ILE A 87 8.55 -14.62 -8.63
N GLU A 88 8.02 -15.75 -8.18
CA GLU A 88 7.26 -15.81 -6.93
C GLU A 88 8.14 -15.41 -5.75
N GLY A 89 7.62 -14.53 -4.89
CA GLY A 89 8.37 -14.04 -3.72
C GLY A 89 8.53 -15.08 -2.61
N LEU A 90 7.70 -16.12 -2.61
CA LEU A 90 7.62 -17.13 -1.57
C LEU A 90 7.78 -18.54 -2.14
N THR A 91 8.30 -19.46 -1.32
CA THR A 91 8.24 -20.90 -1.56
C THR A 91 6.82 -21.42 -1.26
N PRO A 92 6.43 -22.61 -1.74
CA PRO A 92 5.13 -23.20 -1.40
C PRO A 92 4.92 -23.39 0.12
N ASP A 93 6.00 -23.54 0.88
CA ASP A 93 5.96 -23.62 2.35
C ASP A 93 5.87 -22.25 3.04
N GLY A 94 5.85 -21.13 2.30
CA GLY A 94 5.69 -19.79 2.88
C GLY A 94 6.97 -19.15 3.43
N PHE A 95 8.14 -19.56 2.95
CA PHE A 95 9.41 -18.88 3.22
C PHE A 95 9.80 -17.97 2.06
N ILE A 96 10.67 -16.98 2.28
CA ILE A 96 11.22 -16.14 1.22
C ILE A 96 11.91 -17.03 0.18
N ASN A 97 11.56 -16.82 -1.10
CA ASN A 97 12.18 -17.55 -2.19
C ASN A 97 13.70 -17.28 -2.19
N PRO A 98 14.57 -18.30 -2.09
CA PRO A 98 16.02 -18.11 -2.05
C PRO A 98 16.58 -17.50 -3.36
N ASN A 99 15.81 -17.58 -4.46
CA ASN A 99 16.14 -16.93 -5.72
C ASN A 99 15.62 -15.48 -5.79
N MET A 100 15.06 -14.92 -4.70
CA MET A 100 14.55 -13.55 -4.65
C MET A 100 15.68 -12.54 -4.44
N TRP A 101 16.44 -12.26 -5.51
CA TRP A 101 17.52 -11.27 -5.49
C TRP A 101 17.66 -10.56 -6.84
N ALA A 102 18.49 -9.51 -6.88
CA ALA A 102 18.51 -8.53 -7.96
C ALA A 102 18.67 -9.11 -9.39
N LYS A 103 19.43 -10.20 -9.57
CA LYS A 103 19.70 -10.76 -10.91
C LYS A 103 18.65 -11.76 -11.40
N THR A 104 17.78 -12.23 -10.53
CA THR A 104 16.81 -13.32 -10.81
C THR A 104 15.37 -12.90 -10.56
N TYR A 105 15.14 -11.77 -9.88
CA TYR A 105 13.82 -11.28 -9.53
C TYR A 105 12.93 -11.01 -10.75
N ILE A 106 13.49 -10.39 -11.79
CA ILE A 106 12.79 -10.04 -13.02
C ILE A 106 12.97 -11.18 -14.03
N LYS A 107 11.87 -11.74 -14.55
CA LYS A 107 11.94 -12.78 -15.59
C LYS A 107 12.42 -12.18 -16.92
N SER A 108 13.08 -13.00 -17.72
CA SER A 108 13.71 -12.56 -18.98
C SER A 108 12.75 -12.43 -20.16
N ASP A 109 11.46 -12.72 -19.97
CA ASP A 109 10.48 -12.62 -21.04
C ASP A 109 10.25 -11.15 -21.45
N PRO A 110 9.94 -10.87 -22.72
CA PRO A 110 9.78 -9.49 -23.19
C PRO A 110 8.63 -8.77 -22.48
N SER A 111 8.97 -7.76 -21.68
CA SER A 111 8.00 -6.87 -21.04
C SER A 111 8.04 -5.46 -21.65
N PHE A 112 6.95 -4.73 -21.46
CA PHE A 112 6.82 -3.34 -21.89
C PHE A 112 5.87 -2.57 -20.98
N SER A 113 6.21 -2.57 -19.70
CA SER A 113 5.38 -1.96 -18.68
C SER A 113 5.94 -0.61 -18.25
N PRO A 114 5.07 0.41 -18.04
CA PRO A 114 5.48 1.64 -17.37
C PRO A 114 5.62 1.47 -15.85
N ALA A 115 5.22 0.33 -15.28
CA ALA A 115 5.16 0.14 -13.84
C ALA A 115 6.53 -0.19 -13.21
N ILE A 116 6.73 0.34 -12.01
CA ILE A 116 7.83 0.05 -11.09
C ILE A 116 7.24 -0.29 -9.71
N HIS A 117 7.63 -1.44 -9.16
CA HIS A 117 7.22 -1.88 -7.83
C HIS A 117 8.16 -1.33 -6.76
N PHE A 118 7.70 -0.33 -5.99
CA PHE A 118 8.47 0.25 -4.89
C PHE A 118 8.19 -0.49 -3.59
N ARG A 119 9.22 -1.15 -3.05
CA ARG A 119 9.13 -1.90 -1.79
C ARG A 119 9.92 -1.25 -0.67
N TRP A 120 9.32 -1.31 0.52
CA TRP A 120 9.83 -0.73 1.74
C TRP A 120 9.38 -1.54 2.95
N GLY A 121 9.99 -1.34 4.11
CA GLY A 121 9.57 -2.05 5.32
C GLY A 121 10.43 -1.78 6.54
N TYR A 122 10.19 -2.59 7.57
CA TYR A 122 10.92 -2.57 8.82
C TYR A 122 11.91 -3.72 8.89
N LYS A 123 13.17 -3.45 9.26
CA LYS A 123 14.22 -4.44 9.46
C LYS A 123 14.67 -4.36 10.91
N ALA A 124 14.52 -5.45 11.66
CA ALA A 124 15.03 -5.55 13.01
C ALA A 124 16.50 -5.98 13.00
N ASN A 125 17.35 -5.24 13.73
CA ASN A 125 18.66 -5.74 14.16
C ASN A 125 18.53 -6.63 15.41
N LYS A 126 19.67 -7.11 15.94
CA LYS A 126 19.69 -8.01 17.11
C LYS A 126 19.06 -7.38 18.36
N GLU A 127 19.35 -6.11 18.62
CA GLU A 127 18.80 -5.39 19.77
C GLU A 127 17.28 -5.19 19.64
N GLU A 128 16.82 -4.82 18.45
CA GLU A 128 15.40 -4.63 18.15
C GLU A 128 14.63 -5.94 18.10
N LEU A 129 15.24 -7.03 17.62
CA LEU A 129 14.63 -8.35 17.66
C LEU A 129 14.41 -8.81 19.11
N LYS A 130 15.34 -8.51 20.01
CA LYS A 130 15.14 -8.73 21.46
C LYS A 130 14.02 -7.86 22.03
N ALA A 131 13.89 -6.62 21.54
CA ALA A 131 12.90 -5.67 22.06
C ALA A 131 11.48 -5.90 21.51
N PHE A 132 11.36 -6.35 20.25
CA PHE A 132 10.09 -6.38 19.51
C PHE A 132 9.75 -7.75 18.89
N GLY A 133 10.65 -8.73 18.88
CA GLY A 133 10.42 -10.04 18.26
C GLY A 133 9.22 -10.80 18.86
N ASP A 134 8.82 -10.46 20.08
CA ASP A 134 7.65 -11.00 20.77
C ASP A 134 6.36 -10.17 20.55
N LYS A 135 6.44 -9.08 19.77
CA LYS A 135 5.39 -8.06 19.62
C LYS A 135 4.91 -7.83 18.19
N ILE A 136 5.79 -8.02 17.21
CA ILE A 136 5.52 -7.72 15.79
C ILE A 136 5.78 -8.93 14.90
N PHE A 137 5.21 -8.91 13.71
CA PHE A 137 5.49 -9.91 12.68
C PHE A 137 6.84 -9.62 12.04
N LEU A 138 7.67 -10.65 11.93
CA LEU A 138 8.94 -10.66 11.23
C LEU A 138 9.10 -12.01 10.52
N ASN A 139 9.68 -11.99 9.33
CA ASN A 139 10.05 -13.19 8.60
C ASN A 139 11.38 -13.78 9.12
N GLU A 140 11.83 -14.90 8.53
CA GLU A 140 13.09 -15.58 8.86
C GLU A 140 14.34 -14.74 8.61
N GLN A 141 14.23 -13.61 7.92
CA GLN A 141 15.32 -12.64 7.72
C GLN A 141 15.15 -11.42 8.63
N ASN A 142 14.28 -11.48 9.65
CA ASN A 142 14.04 -10.43 10.63
C ASN A 142 13.56 -9.10 10.02
N TYR A 143 12.80 -9.15 8.92
CA TYR A 143 12.14 -7.96 8.36
C TYR A 143 10.65 -8.19 8.11
N TRP A 144 9.91 -7.11 7.85
CA TRP A 144 8.52 -7.17 7.43
C TRP A 144 8.17 -6.05 6.45
N GLY A 145 7.57 -6.40 5.31
CA GLY A 145 7.10 -5.48 4.28
C GLY A 145 6.10 -4.46 4.83
N GLY A 146 6.38 -3.19 4.59
CA GLY A 146 5.61 -2.04 5.08
C GLY A 146 5.72 -1.82 6.60
N GLY A 147 6.39 -2.72 7.32
CA GLY A 147 6.48 -2.71 8.78
C GLY A 147 5.20 -3.15 9.49
N PRO A 148 5.19 -3.06 10.83
CA PRO A 148 4.11 -3.62 11.64
C PRO A 148 2.76 -2.94 11.38
N PHE A 149 1.68 -3.73 11.28
CA PHE A 149 0.32 -3.22 11.05
C PHE A 149 -0.11 -2.16 12.07
N ALA A 150 0.18 -2.41 13.36
CA ALA A 150 -0.14 -1.50 14.46
C ALA A 150 0.62 -0.16 14.40
N ASN A 151 1.63 -0.05 13.55
CA ASN A 151 2.44 1.15 13.40
C ASN A 151 1.92 2.11 12.32
N GLY A 152 0.77 1.82 11.71
CA GLY A 152 0.11 2.78 10.83
C GLY A 152 -0.10 4.13 11.52
N CYS A 153 -0.01 5.21 10.74
CA CYS A 153 -0.22 6.58 11.22
C CYS A 153 -1.25 7.31 10.35
N THR A 154 -1.75 8.44 10.85
CA THR A 154 -2.79 9.21 10.17
C THR A 154 -2.34 10.64 9.86
N ALA A 155 -1.17 11.08 10.34
CA ALA A 155 -0.55 12.35 9.98
C ALA A 155 0.93 12.14 9.62
N LEU A 156 1.46 12.97 8.72
CA LEU A 156 2.85 12.81 8.22
C LEU A 156 3.91 13.00 9.31
N PRO A 157 3.79 13.96 10.26
CA PRO A 157 4.79 14.14 11.31
C PRO A 157 5.04 12.87 12.13
N ASP A 158 4.02 12.01 12.29
CA ASP A 158 4.12 10.76 13.06
C ASP A 158 5.21 9.82 12.52
N LEU A 159 5.62 9.94 11.25
CA LEU A 159 6.73 9.18 10.68
C LEU A 159 8.07 9.47 11.37
N TRP A 160 8.26 10.69 11.90
CA TRP A 160 9.46 11.10 12.65
C TRP A 160 9.41 10.73 14.13
N HIS A 161 8.29 10.19 14.61
CA HIS A 161 8.05 9.95 16.03
C HIS A 161 8.08 8.47 16.41
N GLU A 162 7.92 8.23 17.70
CA GLU A 162 7.83 6.89 18.30
C GLU A 162 6.68 6.06 17.71
N GLY A 163 6.72 4.74 17.89
CA GLY A 163 5.65 3.83 17.47
C GLY A 163 4.39 3.91 18.34
N LEU A 164 3.48 2.95 18.19
CA LEU A 164 2.32 2.78 19.06
C LEU A 164 2.75 2.50 20.51
N ASP A 165 2.27 3.32 21.44
CA ASP A 165 2.28 3.02 22.88
C ASP A 165 0.94 2.37 23.26
N THR A 166 0.99 1.17 23.81
CA THR A 166 -0.21 0.37 24.11
C THR A 166 -0.85 0.65 25.47
N ARG A 167 -0.29 1.57 26.25
CA ARG A 167 -0.84 1.99 27.55
C ARG A 167 -2.06 2.90 27.36
N ALA A 168 -3.25 2.32 27.24
CA ALA A 168 -4.50 3.07 27.06
C ALA A 168 -4.94 3.79 28.36
N PHE A 169 -4.64 3.25 29.54
CA PHE A 169 -4.92 3.86 30.85
C PHE A 169 -3.99 3.26 31.92
N GLY A 170 -2.75 3.76 32.06
CA GLY A 170 -1.79 3.24 33.04
C GLY A 170 -1.50 1.74 32.85
N PHE A 171 -2.27 0.89 33.53
CA PHE A 171 -2.20 -0.59 33.55
C PHE A 171 -3.15 -1.31 32.57
N ILE A 172 -4.02 -0.61 31.82
CA ILE A 172 -4.93 -1.23 30.82
C ILE A 172 -4.29 -1.19 29.42
N ASN A 173 -3.98 -2.37 28.87
CA ASN A 173 -3.37 -2.53 27.53
C ASN A 173 -4.44 -2.59 26.41
N LEU A 174 -4.21 -1.88 25.29
CA LEU A 174 -5.05 -1.89 24.07
C LEU A 174 -5.32 -3.31 23.52
N GLN A 175 -4.38 -4.25 23.69
CA GLN A 175 -4.53 -5.66 23.32
C GLN A 175 -5.66 -6.35 24.11
N GLY A 176 -5.91 -5.89 25.34
CA GLY A 176 -7.02 -6.35 26.15
C GLY A 176 -8.36 -6.10 25.47
N MET A 177 -8.48 -5.03 24.68
CA MET A 177 -9.73 -4.60 24.01
C MET A 177 -9.77 -4.92 22.52
N ASN A 178 -8.74 -5.59 21.99
CA ASN A 178 -8.57 -5.86 20.57
C ASN A 178 -9.58 -6.93 20.09
N PRO A 179 -10.49 -6.58 19.16
CA PRO A 179 -11.48 -7.50 18.61
C PRO A 179 -10.88 -8.54 17.66
N THR A 180 -9.69 -8.27 17.10
CA THR A 180 -9.06 -9.07 16.04
C THR A 180 -8.06 -10.06 16.61
N ASN A 181 -7.63 -11.01 15.78
CA ASN A 181 -6.59 -11.98 16.15
C ASN A 181 -5.16 -11.43 15.95
N ARG A 182 -5.03 -10.26 15.31
CA ARG A 182 -3.72 -9.61 15.10
C ARG A 182 -3.35 -8.80 16.34
N PRO A 183 -2.20 -9.05 16.99
CA PRO A 183 -1.86 -8.38 18.22
C PRO A 183 -1.58 -6.88 18.03
N LEU A 184 -2.02 -6.07 19.00
CA LEU A 184 -1.71 -4.65 19.16
C LEU A 184 -0.75 -4.52 20.35
N TYR A 185 0.54 -4.78 20.10
CA TYR A 185 1.62 -4.55 21.06
C TYR A 185 2.39 -3.28 20.73
N ARG A 186 3.30 -2.87 21.63
CA ARG A 186 4.23 -1.77 21.39
C ARG A 186 5.03 -2.03 20.11
N THR A 187 5.15 -1.02 19.25
CA THR A 187 5.88 -1.10 17.99
C THR A 187 7.16 -0.27 18.01
N PRO A 188 8.11 -0.56 17.10
CA PRO A 188 9.29 0.28 16.90
C PRO A 188 8.94 1.70 16.40
N PRO A 189 9.85 2.68 16.55
CA PRO A 189 9.71 4.01 15.95
C PRO A 189 9.42 3.96 14.45
N ARG A 190 8.70 4.98 13.92
CA ARG A 190 8.22 4.99 12.53
C ARG A 190 9.27 5.48 11.52
N SER A 191 10.50 5.73 11.94
CA SER A 191 11.57 6.34 11.11
C SER A 191 11.92 5.55 9.83
N TYR A 192 11.60 4.25 9.77
CA TYR A 192 11.71 3.47 8.52
C TYR A 192 10.75 3.97 7.42
N GLY A 193 9.62 4.58 7.78
CA GLY A 193 8.74 5.27 6.84
C GLY A 193 9.36 6.56 6.27
N VAL A 194 10.15 7.28 7.07
CA VAL A 194 10.91 8.45 6.59
C VAL A 194 12.00 8.02 5.59
N LEU A 195 12.74 6.95 5.92
CA LEU A 195 13.72 6.39 4.98
C LEU A 195 13.04 5.87 3.70
N ALA A 196 11.86 5.25 3.80
CA ALA A 196 11.09 4.83 2.63
C ALA A 196 10.70 6.03 1.76
N ALA A 197 10.24 7.13 2.37
CA ALA A 197 9.88 8.36 1.65
C ALA A 197 11.10 9.00 0.96
N LEU A 198 12.25 9.03 1.64
CA LEU A 198 13.52 9.48 1.05
C LEU A 198 13.91 8.61 -0.14
N ARG A 199 13.88 7.28 0.01
CA ARG A 199 14.19 6.35 -1.09
C ARG A 199 13.28 6.53 -2.29
N LEU A 200 11.99 6.80 -2.08
CA LEU A 200 11.05 7.09 -3.16
C LEU A 200 11.38 8.42 -3.86
N ALA A 201 11.67 9.49 -3.11
CA ALA A 201 12.13 10.76 -3.68
C ALA A 201 13.45 10.60 -4.46
N LYS A 202 14.35 9.76 -3.96
CA LYS A 202 15.64 9.43 -4.59
C LYS A 202 15.48 8.56 -5.85
N LEU A 203 14.49 7.67 -5.90
CA LEU A 203 14.14 6.95 -7.12
C LEU A 203 13.60 7.92 -8.18
N ILE A 204 12.75 8.88 -7.79
CA ILE A 204 12.28 9.95 -8.69
C ILE A 204 13.46 10.79 -9.18
N GLU A 205 14.43 11.13 -8.32
CA GLU A 205 15.68 11.79 -8.71
C GLU A 205 16.44 10.98 -9.77
N SER A 206 16.61 9.66 -9.55
CA SER A 206 17.27 8.75 -10.50
C SER A 206 16.57 8.72 -11.86
N ILE A 207 15.23 8.74 -11.88
CA ILE A 207 14.44 8.86 -13.11
C ILE A 207 14.69 10.21 -13.79
N ARG A 208 14.60 11.32 -13.05
CA ARG A 208 14.77 12.68 -13.59
C ARG A 208 16.17 12.93 -14.14
N LYS A 209 17.20 12.30 -13.55
CA LYS A 209 18.58 12.31 -14.08
C LYS A 209 18.72 11.57 -15.41
N LYS A 210 17.83 10.62 -15.71
CA LYS A 210 17.80 9.91 -16.99
C LYS A 210 16.98 10.67 -18.02
N GLN A 211 15.80 11.18 -17.62
CA GLN A 211 14.93 11.98 -18.45
C GLN A 211 14.13 12.95 -17.56
N ALA A 212 14.38 14.25 -17.67
CA ALA A 212 13.86 15.23 -16.71
C ALA A 212 12.36 15.47 -16.86
N ASP A 213 11.83 15.34 -18.08
CA ASP A 213 10.45 15.65 -18.46
C ASP A 213 9.54 14.41 -18.55
N VAL A 214 10.05 13.20 -18.27
CA VAL A 214 9.22 11.99 -18.31
C VAL A 214 8.09 12.11 -17.29
N PRO A 215 6.82 11.91 -17.65
CA PRO A 215 5.74 12.00 -16.67
C PRO A 215 5.83 10.83 -15.69
N ILE A 216 5.75 11.16 -14.39
CA ILE A 216 5.79 10.17 -13.30
C ILE A 216 4.48 10.23 -12.54
N THR A 217 3.81 9.09 -12.40
CA THR A 217 2.66 8.95 -11.48
C THR A 217 3.03 8.04 -10.32
N VAL A 218 2.76 8.45 -9.09
CA VAL A 218 2.91 7.60 -7.90
C VAL A 218 1.54 7.10 -7.46
N VAL A 219 1.36 5.79 -7.41
CA VAL A 219 0.12 5.12 -7.01
C VAL A 219 0.35 4.48 -5.66
N CYS A 220 -0.33 5.01 -4.64
CA CYS A 220 -0.17 4.62 -3.26
C CYS A 220 -1.38 3.84 -2.78
N HIS A 221 -1.15 2.82 -1.97
CA HIS A 221 -2.20 2.11 -1.24
C HIS A 221 -1.96 2.17 0.27
N SER A 222 -3.02 2.39 1.05
CA SER A 222 -2.98 2.36 2.53
C SER A 222 -1.86 3.25 3.11
N GLN A 223 -1.04 2.77 4.02
CA GLN A 223 0.09 3.53 4.59
C GLN A 223 1.16 3.95 3.56
N GLY A 224 1.19 3.33 2.38
CA GLY A 224 2.00 3.79 1.25
C GLY A 224 1.67 5.23 0.86
N ASN A 225 0.44 5.70 1.12
CA ASN A 225 0.06 7.10 0.93
C ASN A 225 0.87 8.05 1.81
N MET A 226 1.17 7.66 3.06
CA MET A 226 1.98 8.48 3.97
C MET A 226 3.41 8.58 3.45
N VAL A 227 3.97 7.48 2.93
CA VAL A 227 5.28 7.45 2.27
C VAL A 227 5.28 8.30 1.00
N GLY A 228 4.30 8.13 0.12
CA GLY A 228 4.22 8.85 -1.16
C GLY A 228 4.04 10.37 -1.00
N ILE A 229 3.15 10.80 -0.10
CA ILE A 229 2.96 12.23 0.19
C ILE A 229 4.23 12.82 0.81
N THR A 230 4.84 12.12 1.77
CA THR A 230 6.09 12.58 2.39
C THR A 230 7.24 12.65 1.38
N ALA A 231 7.31 11.70 0.44
CA ALA A 231 8.30 11.73 -0.64
C ALA A 231 8.14 12.95 -1.55
N ALA A 232 6.91 13.45 -1.77
CA ALA A 232 6.69 14.69 -2.51
C ALA A 232 7.33 15.90 -1.80
N PHE A 233 7.20 15.99 -0.47
CA PHE A 233 7.82 17.06 0.31
C PHE A 233 9.34 16.96 0.33
N LEU A 234 9.90 15.78 0.58
CA LEU A 234 11.35 15.57 0.55
C LEU A 234 11.91 15.87 -0.86
N GLY A 235 11.22 15.41 -1.89
CA GLY A 235 11.56 15.67 -3.29
C GLY A 235 11.51 17.15 -3.69
N ASP A 236 10.56 17.94 -3.17
CA ASP A 236 10.48 19.39 -3.44
C ASP A 236 11.60 20.18 -2.74
N GLN A 237 12.19 19.66 -1.66
CA GLN A 237 13.37 20.25 -1.01
C GLN A 237 14.68 19.89 -1.70
N MET A 238 14.70 18.81 -2.48
CA MET A 238 15.90 18.40 -3.21
C MET A 238 16.20 19.39 -4.35
N PRO A 239 17.49 19.62 -4.67
CA PRO A 239 17.86 20.40 -5.83
C PRO A 239 17.27 19.81 -7.12
N GLU A 240 16.96 20.67 -8.09
CA GLU A 240 16.67 20.22 -9.44
C GLU A 240 17.88 19.48 -10.03
N VAL A 241 17.59 18.45 -10.81
CA VAL A 241 18.60 17.66 -11.51
C VAL A 241 18.49 17.90 -13.00
N LYS A 242 19.61 17.72 -13.70
CA LYS A 242 19.64 17.78 -15.17
C LYS A 242 19.69 16.40 -15.76
N ASP A 243 18.93 16.19 -16.81
CA ASP A 243 19.04 15.00 -17.65
C ASP A 243 20.20 15.15 -18.66
N PRO A 244 20.52 14.10 -19.46
CA PRO A 244 21.58 14.16 -20.44
C PRO A 244 21.34 15.22 -21.54
N TRP A 245 20.09 15.63 -21.77
CA TRP A 245 19.71 16.67 -22.72
C TRP A 245 19.80 18.08 -22.11
N GLY A 246 20.22 18.20 -20.85
CA GLY A 246 20.40 19.47 -20.15
C GLY A 246 19.10 20.08 -19.60
N ARG A 247 17.97 19.35 -19.67
CA ARG A 247 16.68 19.79 -19.14
C ARG A 247 16.65 19.60 -17.63
N SER A 248 16.09 20.58 -16.92
CA SER A 248 15.95 20.52 -15.47
C SER A 248 14.66 19.80 -15.07
N GLY A 249 14.74 18.95 -14.06
CA GLY A 249 13.60 18.26 -13.48
C GLY A 249 13.63 18.34 -11.95
N ARG A 250 12.49 18.70 -11.34
CA ARG A 250 12.30 18.54 -9.90
C ARG A 250 12.11 17.08 -9.52
N CYS A 251 12.57 16.72 -8.34
CA CYS A 251 12.52 15.35 -7.80
C CYS A 251 11.14 15.01 -7.22
N VAL A 252 10.07 15.45 -7.89
CA VAL A 252 8.66 15.25 -7.50
C VAL A 252 7.92 14.57 -8.66
N ALA A 253 7.01 13.65 -8.34
CA ALA A 253 6.13 13.03 -9.33
C ALA A 253 5.08 14.03 -9.82
N ASP A 254 4.56 13.82 -11.03
CA ASP A 254 3.65 14.76 -11.69
C ASP A 254 2.19 14.48 -11.37
N ALA A 255 1.86 13.25 -10.96
CA ALA A 255 0.53 12.90 -10.49
C ALA A 255 0.58 11.89 -9.34
N TYR A 256 -0.46 11.88 -8.52
CA TYR A 256 -0.63 10.90 -7.44
C TYR A 256 -2.01 10.26 -7.50
N VAL A 257 -2.07 8.94 -7.34
CA VAL A 257 -3.32 8.23 -7.06
C VAL A 257 -3.25 7.69 -5.65
N LEU A 258 -4.16 8.15 -4.80
CA LEU A 258 -4.20 7.82 -3.38
C LEU A 258 -5.31 6.81 -3.12
N ALA A 259 -5.00 5.51 -3.05
CA ALA A 259 -5.99 4.47 -2.76
C ALA A 259 -6.05 4.16 -1.27
N ASN A 260 -7.26 4.22 -0.70
CA ASN A 260 -7.51 3.87 0.71
C ASN A 260 -6.58 4.62 1.68
N ALA A 261 -6.35 5.92 1.44
CA ALA A 261 -5.45 6.74 2.23
C ALA A 261 -5.88 6.87 3.71
N PRO A 262 -4.98 6.57 4.68
CA PRO A 262 -5.25 6.69 6.12
C PRO A 262 -5.11 8.13 6.65
N TYR A 263 -4.61 9.06 5.83
CA TYR A 263 -4.53 10.49 6.18
C TYR A 263 -5.92 11.00 6.54
N SER A 264 -6.11 11.64 7.70
CA SER A 264 -7.47 11.69 8.27
C SER A 264 -8.26 12.99 8.32
N LEU A 265 -7.78 14.22 8.44
CA LEU A 265 -8.65 15.43 8.58
C LEU A 265 -9.77 15.42 9.67
N GLU A 266 -10.09 14.31 10.35
CA GLU A 266 -11.07 14.29 11.46
C GLU A 266 -10.57 15.13 12.63
N GLU A 267 -11.46 15.94 13.19
CA GLU A 267 -11.11 16.90 14.24
C GLU A 267 -10.85 16.22 15.58
N ASN A 268 -11.77 15.36 16.04
CA ASN A 268 -11.65 14.70 17.34
C ASN A 268 -11.72 13.17 17.22
N ILE A 269 -10.61 12.52 17.54
CA ILE A 269 -10.53 11.08 17.71
C ILE A 269 -9.93 10.79 19.10
N GLY A 270 -10.76 10.85 20.14
CA GLY A 270 -10.31 10.84 21.55
C GLY A 270 -9.30 9.74 21.90
N MET A 271 -9.53 8.48 21.48
CA MET A 271 -8.60 7.37 21.75
C MET A 271 -7.27 7.49 21.01
N ASP A 272 -7.25 8.09 19.81
CA ASP A 272 -6.02 8.31 19.03
C ASP A 272 -5.18 9.43 19.65
N ASN A 273 -5.82 10.51 20.11
CA ASN A 273 -5.15 11.58 20.86
C ASN A 273 -4.46 11.06 22.12
N TRP A 274 -5.11 10.16 22.86
CA TRP A 274 -4.51 9.52 24.02
C TRP A 274 -3.38 8.55 23.67
N ALA A 275 -3.55 7.72 22.63
CA ALA A 275 -2.54 6.77 22.18
C ALA A 275 -1.22 7.47 21.77
N GLN A 276 -1.31 8.74 21.35
CA GLN A 276 -0.18 9.59 20.97
C GLN A 276 0.30 10.54 22.08
N ARG A 277 -0.12 10.37 23.34
CA ARG A 277 0.23 11.29 24.45
C ARG A 277 1.73 11.40 24.75
N GLU A 278 2.55 10.45 24.33
CA GLU A 278 4.02 10.52 24.50
C GLU A 278 4.70 11.23 23.32
N THR A 279 4.00 11.40 22.20
CA THR A 279 4.46 12.19 21.05
C THR A 279 4.38 13.67 21.38
N GLN A 280 5.43 14.42 21.08
CA GLN A 280 5.54 15.85 21.37
C GLN A 280 5.94 16.64 20.12
N ASP A 281 5.32 17.80 19.93
CA ASP A 281 5.86 18.80 19.00
C ASP A 281 7.03 19.58 19.62
N SER A 282 7.62 20.47 18.81
CA SER A 282 8.72 21.34 19.22
C SER A 282 8.39 22.31 20.36
N ALA A 283 7.10 22.56 20.64
CA ALA A 283 6.63 23.39 21.74
C ALA A 283 6.31 22.56 23.00
N GLY A 284 6.50 21.24 22.97
CA GLY A 284 6.21 20.31 24.06
C GLY A 284 4.73 19.96 24.19
N ARG A 285 3.87 20.35 23.23
CA ARG A 285 2.47 19.92 23.21
C ARG A 285 2.40 18.45 22.82
N ARG A 286 1.53 17.71 23.49
CA ARG A 286 1.38 16.26 23.35
C ARG A 286 0.11 15.85 22.61
N GLY A 287 0.12 14.63 22.11
CA GLY A 287 -1.06 13.97 21.54
C GLY A 287 -1.07 13.99 20.01
N ARG A 288 -2.27 13.94 19.46
CA ARG A 288 -2.50 13.89 18.02
C ARG A 288 -2.26 15.25 17.38
N GLU A 289 -1.84 15.21 16.11
CA GLU A 289 -1.81 16.40 15.24
C GLU A 289 -3.19 17.06 15.16
N THR A 290 -3.21 18.38 15.31
CA THR A 290 -4.45 19.17 15.22
C THR A 290 -5.07 19.08 13.83
N HIS A 291 -6.40 19.24 13.75
CA HIS A 291 -7.11 19.37 12.47
C HIS A 291 -6.47 20.46 11.57
N SER A 292 -6.15 21.62 12.15
CA SER A 292 -5.58 22.75 11.41
C SER A 292 -4.21 22.43 10.81
N ALA A 293 -3.32 21.77 11.56
CA ALA A 293 -2.00 21.35 11.07
C ALA A 293 -2.12 20.37 9.90
N ARG A 294 -3.05 19.42 9.98
CA ARG A 294 -3.30 18.42 8.94
C ARG A 294 -3.93 19.04 7.69
N THR A 295 -4.84 19.98 7.85
CA THR A 295 -5.41 20.74 6.73
C THR A 295 -4.34 21.57 6.01
N ARG A 296 -3.47 22.26 6.75
CA ARG A 296 -2.34 23.03 6.19
C ARG A 296 -1.31 22.14 5.49
N THR A 297 -1.00 20.98 6.07
CA THR A 297 -0.07 20.01 5.45
C THR A 297 -0.63 19.47 4.14
N LEU A 298 -1.90 19.07 4.10
CA LEU A 298 -2.52 18.58 2.86
C LEU A 298 -2.60 19.69 1.80
N LYS A 299 -2.87 20.93 2.22
CA LYS A 299 -2.79 22.10 1.35
C LYS A 299 -1.40 22.28 0.75
N ALA A 300 -0.34 22.18 1.55
CA ALA A 300 1.02 22.31 1.05
C ALA A 300 1.38 21.20 0.05
N PHE A 301 0.90 19.96 0.26
CA PHE A 301 1.04 18.87 -0.71
C PHE A 301 0.34 19.19 -2.04
N PHE A 302 -0.91 19.68 -2.00
CA PHE A 302 -1.62 20.13 -3.19
C PHE A 302 -0.94 21.30 -3.89
N ASP A 303 -0.33 22.22 -3.14
CA ASP A 303 0.43 23.34 -3.70
C ASP A 303 1.74 22.88 -4.38
N ILE A 304 2.38 21.79 -3.92
CA ILE A 304 3.49 21.13 -4.64
C ILE A 304 3.00 20.60 -5.97
N LEU A 305 1.90 19.83 -5.98
CA LEU A 305 1.40 19.18 -7.19
C LEU A 305 0.83 20.16 -8.22
N ARG A 306 0.20 21.24 -7.77
CA ARG A 306 -0.32 22.27 -8.69
C ARG A 306 0.77 22.83 -9.61
N LYS A 307 2.00 22.99 -9.11
CA LYS A 307 3.16 23.45 -9.90
C LYS A 307 3.60 22.45 -10.97
N ARG A 308 3.21 21.17 -10.86
CA ARG A 308 3.57 20.12 -11.83
C ARG A 308 2.72 20.17 -13.10
N ALA A 309 1.55 20.81 -13.08
CA ALA A 309 0.71 20.97 -14.26
C ALA A 309 1.44 21.71 -15.40
N ASP A 310 2.30 22.68 -15.04
CA ASP A 310 3.12 23.47 -15.98
C ASP A 310 4.31 22.69 -16.56
N CYS A 311 4.60 21.50 -16.03
CA CYS A 311 5.67 20.63 -16.51
C CYS A 311 5.19 19.60 -17.53
N GLU A 312 3.91 19.63 -17.92
CA GLU A 312 3.39 18.70 -18.92
C GLU A 312 4.00 18.95 -20.30
N MET A 313 4.51 17.89 -20.93
CA MET A 313 5.08 17.87 -22.29
C MET A 313 4.10 18.47 -23.32
N ASP A 314 4.60 19.04 -24.41
CA ASP A 314 3.72 19.57 -25.45
C ASP A 314 2.88 18.45 -26.09
N ALA A 315 1.64 18.76 -26.50
CA ALA A 315 0.76 17.75 -27.09
C ALA A 315 1.29 17.25 -28.44
N ALA A 316 1.83 18.14 -29.28
CA ALA A 316 2.35 17.79 -30.59
C ALA A 316 3.60 16.90 -30.46
N GLU A 317 4.48 17.18 -29.48
CA GLU A 317 5.65 16.35 -29.18
C GLU A 317 5.24 14.91 -28.79
N ILE A 318 4.17 14.74 -28.01
CA ILE A 318 3.63 13.41 -27.70
C ILE A 318 3.07 12.75 -28.96
N ASP A 319 2.32 13.50 -29.77
CA ASP A 319 1.64 12.98 -30.94
C ASP A 319 2.62 12.52 -32.04
N GLU A 320 3.77 13.17 -32.19
CA GLU A 320 4.86 12.74 -33.09
C GLU A 320 5.34 11.30 -32.79
N GLU A 321 5.24 10.89 -31.53
CA GLU A 321 5.76 9.61 -31.04
C GLU A 321 4.66 8.57 -30.78
N MET A 322 3.45 9.01 -30.41
CA MET A 322 2.42 8.14 -29.85
C MET A 322 1.06 8.22 -30.53
N ALA A 323 0.80 9.19 -31.41
CA ALA A 323 -0.51 9.34 -32.03
C ALA A 323 -0.92 8.09 -32.82
N ASN A 324 -2.20 7.75 -32.76
CA ASN A 324 -2.79 6.69 -33.55
C ASN A 324 -4.15 7.12 -34.07
N THR A 325 -4.35 7.06 -35.39
CA THR A 325 -5.58 7.49 -36.05
C THR A 325 -6.59 6.36 -36.25
N ARG A 326 -6.22 5.10 -35.97
CA ARG A 326 -7.07 3.94 -36.21
C ARG A 326 -8.07 3.74 -35.08
N THR A 327 -9.35 3.68 -35.42
CA THR A 327 -10.40 3.15 -34.54
C THR A 327 -10.35 1.62 -34.53
N SER A 328 -10.51 1.01 -33.35
CA SER A 328 -10.56 -0.45 -33.21
C SER A 328 -11.98 -0.98 -33.31
N GLU A 329 -12.15 -2.12 -33.97
CA GLU A 329 -13.42 -2.86 -34.00
C GLU A 329 -13.80 -3.42 -32.62
N ARG A 330 -12.85 -3.47 -31.68
CA ARG A 330 -13.03 -3.94 -30.29
C ARG A 330 -13.28 -2.81 -29.29
N GLY A 331 -13.60 -1.60 -29.77
CA GLY A 331 -14.01 -0.47 -28.94
C GLY A 331 -12.90 0.50 -28.51
N GLY A 332 -11.67 0.31 -29.00
CA GLY A 332 -10.58 1.29 -28.82
C GLY A 332 -10.74 2.51 -29.73
N LYS A 333 -10.48 3.70 -29.19
CA LYS A 333 -10.52 4.97 -29.93
C LYS A 333 -9.14 5.33 -30.51
N PRO A 334 -9.08 6.21 -31.54
CA PRO A 334 -7.86 6.90 -31.90
C PRO A 334 -7.26 7.65 -30.69
N PHE A 335 -5.95 7.81 -30.69
CA PHE A 335 -5.23 8.56 -29.66
C PHE A 335 -4.53 9.78 -30.27
N ASN A 336 -4.77 10.94 -29.65
CA ASN A 336 -3.90 12.10 -29.68
C ASN A 336 -3.94 12.76 -28.29
N ALA A 337 -2.87 13.45 -27.91
CA ALA A 337 -2.67 13.98 -26.57
C ALA A 337 -3.66 15.10 -26.22
N ALA A 338 -4.05 15.94 -27.19
CA ALA A 338 -4.98 17.05 -26.97
C ALA A 338 -6.39 16.55 -26.60
N ASP A 339 -6.91 15.56 -27.35
CA ASP A 339 -8.21 14.96 -27.08
C ASP A 339 -8.20 14.11 -25.79
N ASP A 340 -7.10 13.39 -25.52
CA ASP A 340 -6.95 12.64 -24.26
C ASP A 340 -6.98 13.58 -23.05
N ARG A 341 -6.24 14.70 -23.10
CA ARG A 341 -6.25 15.74 -22.07
C ARG A 341 -7.62 16.36 -21.87
N LYS A 342 -8.37 16.58 -22.95
CA LYS A 342 -9.74 17.11 -22.88
C LYS A 342 -10.70 16.10 -22.24
N ALA A 343 -10.55 14.82 -22.53
CA ALA A 343 -11.43 13.77 -22.04
C ALA A 343 -11.11 13.35 -20.60
N HIS A 344 -9.83 13.26 -20.25
CA HIS A 344 -9.35 12.61 -19.02
C HIS A 344 -8.42 13.48 -18.19
N GLY A 345 -8.05 14.68 -18.63
CA GLY A 345 -7.25 15.63 -17.87
C GLY A 345 -8.08 16.46 -16.88
N LEU A 346 -7.45 16.89 -15.80
CA LEU A 346 -7.96 17.93 -14.92
C LEU A 346 -7.51 19.28 -15.48
N ASN A 347 -8.44 20.19 -15.76
CA ASN A 347 -8.13 21.48 -16.41
C ASN A 347 -7.34 21.34 -17.73
N GLY A 348 -7.60 20.27 -18.49
CA GLY A 348 -6.90 19.99 -19.74
C GLY A 348 -5.46 19.49 -19.56
N LYS A 349 -5.10 19.02 -18.36
CA LYS A 349 -3.77 18.51 -18.00
C LYS A 349 -3.87 17.13 -17.34
N THR A 350 -2.97 16.22 -17.68
CA THR A 350 -2.83 14.91 -17.00
C THR A 350 -1.80 14.96 -15.87
N CYS A 351 -0.88 15.93 -15.92
CA CYS A 351 0.05 16.28 -14.84
C CYS A 351 -0.59 17.30 -13.86
N GLY A 352 -0.04 17.38 -12.65
CA GLY A 352 -0.49 18.26 -11.59
C GLY A 352 -1.82 17.85 -10.96
N ARG A 353 -2.07 16.54 -10.88
CA ARG A 353 -3.32 15.96 -10.35
C ARG A 353 -3.08 14.99 -9.20
N VAL A 354 -3.93 15.06 -8.19
CA VAL A 354 -4.08 14.04 -7.14
C VAL A 354 -5.47 13.44 -7.24
N THR A 355 -5.57 12.14 -7.47
CA THR A 355 -6.85 11.41 -7.52
C THR A 355 -6.99 10.50 -6.30
N LEU A 356 -8.00 10.73 -5.44
CA LEU A 356 -8.32 9.84 -4.32
C LEU A 356 -9.25 8.72 -4.77
N TYR A 357 -8.89 7.47 -4.45
CA TYR A 357 -9.79 6.32 -4.55
C TYR A 357 -10.28 5.96 -3.15
N SER A 358 -11.56 6.24 -2.89
CA SER A 358 -12.19 5.96 -1.60
C SER A 358 -13.15 4.77 -1.68
N CYS A 359 -13.20 3.99 -0.60
CA CYS A 359 -14.15 2.90 -0.41
C CYS A 359 -14.93 3.15 0.90
N PRO A 360 -16.23 3.50 0.84
CA PRO A 360 -17.03 3.78 2.03
C PRO A 360 -17.25 2.54 2.91
N HIS A 361 -17.00 1.34 2.36
CA HIS A 361 -17.08 0.06 3.07
C HIS A 361 -15.71 -0.46 3.54
N ASP A 362 -14.64 0.33 3.47
CA ASP A 362 -13.31 -0.04 3.99
C ASP A 362 -13.31 -0.12 5.52
N GLN A 363 -13.24 -1.35 6.08
CA GLN A 363 -13.22 -1.60 7.52
C GLN A 363 -11.85 -1.38 8.17
N VAL A 364 -10.77 -1.21 7.42
CA VAL A 364 -9.44 -0.93 8.00
C VAL A 364 -9.29 0.58 8.20
N ILE A 365 -9.62 1.37 7.18
CA ILE A 365 -9.46 2.83 7.22
C ILE A 365 -10.58 3.53 8.01
N SER A 366 -11.73 2.88 8.15
CA SER A 366 -12.82 3.34 9.04
C SER A 366 -12.62 3.02 10.52
N ALA A 367 -11.53 2.33 10.89
CA ALA A 367 -11.24 2.06 12.30
C ALA A 367 -11.36 3.35 13.11
N THR A 368 -11.94 3.26 14.31
CA THR A 368 -12.29 4.44 15.12
C THR A 368 -11.08 5.33 15.43
N THR A 369 -9.87 4.78 15.43
CA THR A 369 -8.58 5.46 15.62
C THR A 369 -7.95 5.99 14.32
N VAL A 370 -8.49 5.67 13.15
CA VAL A 370 -7.95 6.03 11.83
C VAL A 370 -8.83 7.07 11.15
N ARG A 371 -10.04 6.67 10.73
CA ARG A 371 -11.04 7.49 10.03
C ARG A 371 -10.45 8.31 8.86
N GLY A 372 -9.70 7.64 7.99
CA GLY A 372 -8.96 8.26 6.88
C GLY A 372 -9.83 8.70 5.70
N ILE A 373 -9.31 9.63 4.87
CA ILE A 373 -9.99 10.09 3.65
C ILE A 373 -10.19 8.96 2.63
N GLY A 374 -9.40 7.90 2.67
CA GLY A 374 -9.56 6.70 1.84
C GLY A 374 -10.80 5.88 2.14
N TRP A 375 -11.40 6.06 3.32
CA TRP A 375 -12.69 5.46 3.66
C TRP A 375 -13.82 6.40 3.25
N ARG A 376 -13.85 7.60 3.84
CA ARG A 376 -15.01 8.52 3.73
C ARG A 376 -14.98 9.45 2.52
N GLY A 377 -13.90 9.49 1.74
CA GLY A 377 -13.68 10.53 0.74
C GLY A 377 -13.44 11.90 1.39
N MET A 378 -13.42 12.96 0.58
CA MET A 378 -13.44 14.35 1.07
C MET A 378 -14.73 15.02 0.62
N ASN A 379 -15.43 15.69 1.52
CA ASN A 379 -16.57 16.51 1.12
C ASN A 379 -16.12 17.85 0.54
N ASP A 380 -17.02 18.60 -0.10
CA ASP A 380 -16.68 19.87 -0.76
C ASP A 380 -16.05 20.91 0.21
N ALA A 381 -16.46 20.91 1.48
CA ALA A 381 -15.90 21.82 2.49
C ALA A 381 -14.44 21.49 2.83
N GLU A 382 -14.10 20.21 2.93
CA GLU A 382 -12.72 19.76 3.15
C GLU A 382 -11.84 19.97 1.93
N VAL A 383 -12.36 19.72 0.71
CA VAL A 383 -11.66 20.04 -0.54
C VAL A 383 -11.33 21.52 -0.59
N LYS A 384 -12.29 22.40 -0.25
CA LYS A 384 -12.07 23.84 -0.18
C LYS A 384 -11.08 24.23 0.92
N ALA A 385 -11.21 23.70 2.13
CA ALA A 385 -10.36 24.05 3.27
C ALA A 385 -8.88 23.66 3.04
N THR A 386 -8.66 22.57 2.32
CA THR A 386 -7.33 22.09 1.94
C THR A 386 -6.82 22.74 0.66
N GLY A 387 -7.63 23.58 -0.02
CA GLY A 387 -7.27 24.18 -1.29
C GLY A 387 -7.04 23.13 -2.39
N GLY A 388 -7.81 22.05 -2.39
CA GLY A 388 -7.76 20.99 -3.41
C GLY A 388 -8.36 21.37 -4.75
N GLU A 389 -9.09 22.49 -4.84
CA GLU A 389 -9.66 22.98 -6.10
C GLU A 389 -8.59 23.09 -7.20
N GLY A 390 -8.90 22.48 -8.36
CA GLY A 390 -8.05 22.49 -9.55
C GLY A 390 -6.82 21.58 -9.50
N VAL A 391 -6.64 20.76 -8.46
CA VAL A 391 -5.54 19.78 -8.33
C VAL A 391 -6.01 18.42 -7.81
N PHE A 392 -6.99 18.40 -6.91
CA PHE A 392 -7.57 17.20 -6.33
C PHE A 392 -8.83 16.77 -7.07
N THR A 393 -8.98 15.47 -7.28
CA THR A 393 -10.23 14.83 -7.68
C THR A 393 -10.42 13.52 -6.94
N GLN A 394 -11.60 12.92 -7.00
CA GLN A 394 -11.85 11.63 -6.35
C GLN A 394 -12.81 10.71 -7.08
N ARG A 395 -12.64 9.41 -6.85
CA ARG A 395 -13.52 8.31 -7.27
C ARG A 395 -13.98 7.54 -6.04
N VAL A 396 -15.28 7.27 -5.98
CA VAL A 396 -15.88 6.40 -4.96
C VAL A 396 -16.10 5.01 -5.56
N PHE A 397 -15.48 4.00 -4.96
CA PHE A 397 -15.69 2.59 -5.31
C PHE A 397 -16.67 1.99 -4.30
N ALA A 398 -17.91 1.81 -4.72
CA ALA A 398 -18.97 1.23 -3.88
C ALA A 398 -19.96 0.42 -4.73
N SER A 399 -20.55 -0.63 -4.13
CA SER A 399 -21.64 -1.39 -4.74
C SER A 399 -22.82 -0.48 -5.05
N GLY A 400 -23.40 -0.59 -6.25
CA GLY A 400 -24.52 0.24 -6.69
C GLY A 400 -24.12 1.63 -7.21
N PHE A 401 -22.85 2.02 -7.11
CA PHE A 401 -22.33 3.27 -7.65
C PHE A 401 -21.43 3.02 -8.88
N THR A 402 -21.72 3.68 -10.00
CA THR A 402 -20.94 3.48 -11.24
C THR A 402 -19.75 4.43 -11.29
N VAL A 403 -18.54 3.87 -11.22
CA VAL A 403 -17.28 4.61 -11.26
C VAL A 403 -17.10 5.27 -12.62
N GLY A 404 -16.80 6.57 -12.64
CA GLY A 404 -16.50 7.34 -13.86
C GLY A 404 -17.70 7.81 -14.67
N ARG A 405 -18.94 7.57 -14.20
CA ARG A 405 -20.16 8.04 -14.87
C ARG A 405 -20.55 9.44 -14.40
N TRP A 406 -20.59 10.39 -15.32
CA TRP A 406 -21.11 11.74 -15.08
C TRP A 406 -22.54 11.91 -15.61
N ASN A 407 -23.30 12.81 -15.00
CA ASN A 407 -24.65 13.19 -15.45
C ASN A 407 -24.56 14.46 -16.32
N GLY A 408 -24.31 14.27 -17.61
CA GLY A 408 -23.92 15.38 -18.50
C GLY A 408 -22.57 15.94 -18.06
N ASP A 409 -22.54 17.22 -17.70
CA ASP A 409 -21.33 17.92 -17.22
C ASP A 409 -21.27 18.05 -15.69
N LYS A 410 -22.15 17.37 -14.98
CA LYS A 410 -22.14 17.34 -13.51
C LYS A 410 -21.51 16.04 -13.00
N PRO A 411 -20.53 16.12 -12.09
CA PRO A 411 -20.00 14.92 -11.45
C PRO A 411 -21.09 14.27 -10.57
N PRO A 412 -21.07 12.94 -10.42
CA PRO A 412 -21.97 12.27 -9.50
C PRO A 412 -21.60 12.59 -8.04
N VAL A 413 -22.60 12.62 -7.17
CA VAL A 413 -22.42 12.78 -5.73
C VAL A 413 -22.81 11.47 -5.07
N TYR A 414 -21.93 10.91 -4.25
CA TYR A 414 -22.19 9.75 -3.42
C TYR A 414 -22.69 10.20 -2.05
N ASP A 415 -23.94 9.91 -1.72
CA ASP A 415 -24.53 10.07 -0.39
C ASP A 415 -24.31 8.78 0.39
N THR A 416 -23.41 8.81 1.37
CA THR A 416 -22.84 7.60 1.99
C THR A 416 -23.90 6.68 2.59
N TRP A 417 -24.99 7.24 3.10
CA TRP A 417 -26.08 6.45 3.69
C TRP A 417 -27.11 6.01 2.66
N LYS A 418 -27.48 6.89 1.71
CA LYS A 418 -28.56 6.60 0.75
C LYS A 418 -28.12 5.77 -0.45
N ASP A 419 -26.84 5.89 -0.82
CA ASP A 419 -26.23 5.12 -1.90
C ASP A 419 -25.51 3.86 -1.37
N ASP A 420 -25.70 3.52 -0.08
CA ASP A 420 -25.32 2.21 0.44
C ASP A 420 -26.12 1.11 -0.27
N TRP A 421 -25.46 0.02 -0.65
CA TRP A 421 -26.08 -1.07 -1.40
C TRP A 421 -27.20 -1.77 -0.63
N ARG A 422 -27.22 -1.62 0.69
CA ARG A 422 -28.23 -2.19 1.59
C ARG A 422 -29.30 -1.19 2.03
N TYR A 423 -29.20 0.08 1.63
CA TYR A 423 -30.17 1.10 2.01
C TYR A 423 -31.60 0.70 1.61
N GLY A 424 -32.48 0.55 2.61
CA GLY A 424 -33.87 0.11 2.44
C GLY A 424 -34.07 -1.34 1.98
N LYS A 425 -33.00 -2.14 1.87
CA LYS A 425 -33.02 -3.50 1.29
C LYS A 425 -32.39 -4.58 2.18
N GLY A 426 -31.46 -4.19 3.06
CA GLY A 426 -30.68 -5.09 3.93
C GLY A 426 -31.45 -5.57 5.16
N GLU A 427 -31.13 -6.79 5.61
CA GLU A 427 -31.62 -7.36 6.87
C GLU A 427 -30.69 -7.05 8.05
N THR A 428 -29.40 -6.84 7.78
CA THR A 428 -28.40 -6.59 8.82
C THR A 428 -28.43 -5.12 9.27
N PRO A 429 -28.70 -4.81 10.55
CA PRO A 429 -28.85 -3.43 11.00
C PRO A 429 -27.51 -2.69 11.14
N GLY A 430 -27.55 -1.39 10.82
CA GLY A 430 -26.40 -0.48 10.80
C GLY A 430 -25.75 -0.37 9.43
N PHE A 431 -24.71 0.47 9.30
CA PHE A 431 -24.01 0.72 8.04
C PHE A 431 -23.07 -0.41 7.60
N TRP A 432 -22.50 -1.16 8.55
CA TRP A 432 -21.49 -2.18 8.28
C TRP A 432 -22.06 -3.54 7.94
N TYR A 433 -21.51 -4.15 6.87
CA TYR A 433 -21.69 -5.56 6.53
C TYR A 433 -20.34 -6.20 6.17
N PRO A 434 -19.98 -7.35 6.75
CA PRO A 434 -20.51 -7.88 8.01
C PRO A 434 -20.43 -6.84 9.14
N ARG A 435 -21.29 -6.94 10.16
CA ARG A 435 -21.35 -5.93 11.24
C ARG A 435 -19.97 -5.71 11.84
N SER A 436 -19.60 -4.44 12.08
CA SER A 436 -18.34 -4.08 12.73
C SER A 436 -18.17 -4.86 14.04
N PRO A 437 -17.03 -5.50 14.33
CA PRO A 437 -16.87 -6.25 15.56
C PRO A 437 -16.95 -5.32 16.78
N THR A 438 -17.47 -5.82 17.91
CA THR A 438 -17.43 -5.11 19.18
C THR A 438 -16.06 -5.26 19.82
N ALA A 439 -15.51 -4.19 20.39
CA ALA A 439 -14.32 -4.30 21.23
C ALA A 439 -14.67 -5.20 22.44
N ARG A 440 -13.92 -6.28 22.65
CA ARG A 440 -14.14 -7.23 23.76
C ARG A 440 -12.93 -7.23 24.67
N PHE A 441 -13.14 -7.03 25.97
CA PHE A 441 -12.06 -7.20 26.95
C PHE A 441 -11.75 -8.70 27.11
N GLY A 442 -10.53 -9.11 26.76
CA GLY A 442 -10.01 -10.45 27.04
C GLY A 442 -9.01 -10.40 28.17
N LEU A 443 -9.32 -10.98 29.34
CA LEU A 443 -8.42 -10.99 30.50
C LEU A 443 -7.04 -11.60 30.18
N VAL A 444 -7.01 -12.75 29.49
CA VAL A 444 -5.76 -13.39 29.04
C VAL A 444 -4.99 -12.51 28.06
N ARG A 445 -5.69 -11.78 27.18
CA ARG A 445 -5.08 -10.86 26.21
C ARG A 445 -4.51 -9.61 26.90
N ALA A 446 -5.23 -9.07 27.88
CA ALA A 446 -4.82 -7.94 28.70
C ALA A 446 -3.59 -8.26 29.57
N LEU A 447 -3.58 -9.44 30.22
CA LEU A 447 -2.43 -9.92 30.99
C LEU A 447 -1.22 -10.17 30.10
N SER A 448 -1.44 -10.67 28.88
CA SER A 448 -0.35 -10.90 27.92
C SER A 448 0.27 -9.60 27.39
N GLY A 449 -0.45 -8.48 27.42
CA GLY A 449 0.06 -7.16 27.00
C GLY A 449 0.82 -6.41 28.10
N ASN A 450 0.80 -6.87 29.35
CA ASN A 450 1.48 -6.17 30.44
C ASN A 450 2.90 -6.68 30.65
N GLU A 451 3.86 -5.76 30.55
CA GLU A 451 5.30 -6.06 30.62
C GLU A 451 5.86 -5.99 32.05
N THR A 452 5.06 -5.58 33.05
CA THR A 452 5.50 -5.42 34.44
C THR A 452 4.70 -6.28 35.41
N VAL A 453 5.37 -6.83 36.44
CA VAL A 453 4.73 -7.62 37.50
C VAL A 453 3.60 -6.82 38.18
N TRP A 454 3.82 -5.52 38.43
CA TRP A 454 2.81 -4.61 38.98
C TRP A 454 1.62 -4.36 38.06
N GLY A 455 1.85 -4.21 36.74
CA GLY A 455 0.78 -4.10 35.75
C GLY A 455 -0.06 -5.37 35.67
N THR A 456 0.56 -6.54 35.74
CA THR A 456 -0.14 -7.85 35.76
C THR A 456 -1.01 -8.01 37.02
N VAL A 457 -0.51 -7.62 38.19
CA VAL A 457 -1.27 -7.64 39.45
C VAL A 457 -2.44 -6.64 39.42
N ALA A 458 -2.21 -5.40 38.97
CA ALA A 458 -3.25 -4.38 38.86
C ALA A 458 -4.36 -4.77 37.87
N THR A 459 -4.01 -5.28 36.68
CA THR A 459 -4.98 -5.76 35.68
C THR A 459 -5.77 -6.95 36.17
N THR A 460 -5.16 -7.86 36.94
CA THR A 460 -5.88 -8.98 37.58
C THR A 460 -6.88 -8.47 38.63
N ALA A 461 -6.54 -7.44 39.39
CA ALA A 461 -7.40 -6.87 40.44
C ALA A 461 -8.64 -6.14 39.89
N VAL A 462 -8.53 -5.41 38.77
CA VAL A 462 -9.66 -4.71 38.12
C VAL A 462 -10.40 -5.53 37.05
N ALA A 463 -9.87 -6.70 36.68
CA ALA A 463 -10.42 -7.57 35.65
C ALA A 463 -11.89 -7.95 35.82
N PRO A 464 -12.41 -8.26 37.03
CA PRO A 464 -13.82 -8.64 37.19
C PRO A 464 -14.75 -7.46 36.85
N VAL A 465 -14.38 -6.24 37.23
CA VAL A 465 -15.14 -5.02 36.96
C VAL A 465 -15.08 -4.67 35.47
N LEU A 466 -13.89 -4.71 34.86
CA LEU A 466 -13.73 -4.45 33.43
C LEU A 466 -14.41 -5.49 32.54
N TYR A 467 -14.39 -6.77 32.93
CA TYR A 467 -15.12 -7.83 32.26
C TYR A 467 -16.64 -7.64 32.36
N ILE A 468 -17.16 -7.24 33.53
CA ILE A 468 -18.60 -6.92 33.70
C ILE A 468 -18.99 -5.68 32.88
N VAL A 469 -18.18 -4.62 32.89
CA VAL A 469 -18.44 -3.39 32.13
C VAL A 469 -18.38 -3.67 30.63
N THR A 470 -17.38 -4.39 30.13
CA THR A 470 -17.32 -4.76 28.71
C THR A 470 -18.33 -5.81 28.30
N PHE A 471 -18.73 -6.73 29.18
CA PHE A 471 -19.83 -7.64 28.92
C PHE A 471 -21.15 -6.87 28.83
N ALA A 472 -21.40 -5.92 29.73
CA ALA A 472 -22.57 -5.04 29.68
C ALA A 472 -22.55 -4.13 28.44
N THR A 473 -21.42 -3.48 28.11
CA THR A 473 -21.34 -2.60 26.94
C THR A 473 -21.36 -3.38 25.63
N SER A 474 -20.71 -4.55 25.54
CA SER A 474 -20.75 -5.41 24.35
C SER A 474 -22.12 -6.06 24.13
N ALA A 475 -22.85 -6.41 25.20
CA ALA A 475 -24.26 -6.83 25.14
C ALA A 475 -25.19 -5.69 24.72
N LEU A 476 -24.83 -4.43 25.03
CA LEU A 476 -25.54 -3.22 24.63
C LEU A 476 -25.06 -2.60 23.30
N ASN A 477 -24.19 -3.28 22.53
CA ASN A 477 -23.57 -2.77 21.29
C ASN A 477 -22.74 -1.48 21.41
N LEU A 478 -22.36 -1.08 22.62
CA LEU A 478 -21.53 0.10 22.87
C LEU A 478 -20.04 -0.26 22.65
N MET A 479 -19.30 0.57 21.90
CA MET A 479 -17.87 0.42 21.51
C MET A 479 -17.59 -0.52 20.30
N ARG A 480 -18.00 -0.08 19.10
CA ARG A 480 -17.65 -0.71 17.81
C ARG A 480 -16.25 -0.27 17.36
N VAL A 481 -15.62 -1.11 16.55
CA VAL A 481 -14.22 -0.93 16.12
C VAL A 481 -14.13 -0.01 14.92
N ASN A 482 -15.16 -0.02 14.08
CA ASN A 482 -15.33 0.89 12.96
C ASN A 482 -16.22 2.06 13.37
N ALA A 483 -15.87 3.26 12.94
CA ALA A 483 -16.75 4.41 13.03
C ALA A 483 -17.87 4.28 11.99
N ASP A 484 -19.07 4.77 12.31
CA ASP A 484 -20.11 4.93 11.30
C ASP A 484 -19.86 6.23 10.51
N PRO A 485 -20.21 6.28 9.22
CA PRO A 485 -20.12 7.53 8.45
C PRO A 485 -21.01 8.62 9.07
N PRO A 486 -20.58 9.90 9.06
CA PRO A 486 -21.43 11.00 9.52
C PRO A 486 -22.77 11.03 8.78
N GLU A 487 -23.85 11.39 9.47
CA GLU A 487 -25.15 11.55 8.83
C GLU A 487 -25.09 12.64 7.75
N GLY A 488 -25.67 12.36 6.59
CA GLY A 488 -25.65 13.28 5.45
C GLY A 488 -24.28 13.49 4.80
N TRP A 489 -23.28 12.65 5.10
CA TRP A 489 -21.96 12.73 4.47
C TRP A 489 -22.02 12.47 2.98
N LYS A 490 -21.59 13.45 2.19
CA LYS A 490 -21.61 13.43 0.72
C LYS A 490 -20.23 13.68 0.14
N VAL A 491 -19.92 12.93 -0.91
CA VAL A 491 -18.66 13.02 -1.64
C VAL A 491 -18.95 13.29 -3.11
N THR A 492 -18.44 14.40 -3.62
CA THR A 492 -18.50 14.70 -5.06
C THR A 492 -17.40 13.90 -5.76
N ALA A 493 -17.77 12.89 -6.56
CA ALA A 493 -16.83 12.04 -7.29
C ALA A 493 -16.50 12.66 -8.64
N ASP A 494 -15.66 13.70 -8.60
CA ASP A 494 -15.34 14.63 -9.69
C ASP A 494 -14.11 14.24 -10.53
N ALA A 495 -13.56 13.04 -10.34
CA ALA A 495 -12.52 12.56 -11.26
C ALA A 495 -13.07 12.47 -12.71
N PRO A 496 -12.21 12.72 -13.73
CA PRO A 496 -12.66 12.77 -15.12
C PRO A 496 -13.42 11.52 -15.58
N LYS A 497 -14.30 11.73 -16.57
CA LYS A 497 -15.13 10.68 -17.17
C LYS A 497 -14.24 9.55 -17.69
N LEU A 498 -14.71 8.32 -17.51
CA LEU A 498 -14.06 7.13 -18.07
C LEU A 498 -14.70 6.81 -19.40
N ASP A 499 -13.90 6.25 -20.33
CA ASP A 499 -14.42 5.76 -21.62
C ASP A 499 -15.48 4.68 -21.39
N GLU A 500 -15.24 3.80 -20.41
CA GLU A 500 -16.13 2.72 -20.01
C GLU A 500 -16.41 2.79 -18.51
N PRO A 501 -17.42 3.57 -18.07
CA PRO A 501 -17.86 3.58 -16.68
C PRO A 501 -18.30 2.18 -16.25
N PHE A 502 -17.97 1.79 -15.01
CA PHE A 502 -18.13 0.41 -14.56
C PHE A 502 -18.65 0.32 -13.11
N THR A 503 -19.24 -0.82 -12.79
CA THR A 503 -19.55 -1.20 -11.40
C THR A 503 -18.34 -1.91 -10.81
N PRO A 504 -17.81 -1.47 -9.66
CA PRO A 504 -16.63 -2.09 -9.08
C PRO A 504 -16.96 -3.51 -8.60
N GLN A 505 -15.93 -4.37 -8.55
CA GLN A 505 -16.05 -5.78 -8.15
C GLN A 505 -14.85 -6.17 -7.28
N ALA A 506 -15.07 -6.94 -6.22
CA ALA A 506 -13.98 -7.53 -5.44
C ALA A 506 -13.68 -8.92 -6.01
N ILE A 507 -12.40 -9.27 -6.11
CA ILE A 507 -11.97 -10.61 -6.50
C ILE A 507 -11.32 -11.25 -5.28
N ARG A 508 -11.80 -12.45 -4.92
CA ARG A 508 -11.26 -13.28 -3.86
C ARG A 508 -11.03 -14.68 -4.39
N TYR A 509 -9.81 -15.20 -4.24
CA TYR A 509 -9.40 -16.52 -4.74
C TYR A 509 -9.79 -16.75 -6.21
N GLY A 510 -9.57 -15.74 -7.07
CA GLY A 510 -9.86 -15.81 -8.50
C GLY A 510 -11.34 -15.71 -8.89
N ARG A 511 -12.24 -15.45 -7.94
CA ARG A 511 -13.69 -15.33 -8.18
C ARG A 511 -14.20 -13.96 -7.75
N VAL A 512 -15.17 -13.44 -8.49
CA VAL A 512 -15.90 -12.23 -8.08
C VAL A 512 -16.63 -12.53 -6.78
N ALA A 513 -16.46 -11.68 -5.77
CA ALA A 513 -17.21 -11.74 -4.53
C ALA A 513 -18.69 -11.64 -4.82
N SER A 514 -19.53 -12.31 -4.03
CA SER A 514 -20.97 -12.27 -4.23
C SER A 514 -21.65 -12.43 -2.88
N VAL A 515 -22.25 -11.34 -2.40
CA VAL A 515 -22.90 -11.28 -1.09
C VAL A 515 -24.32 -10.76 -1.19
N THR A 516 -25.17 -11.28 -0.31
CA THR A 516 -26.59 -10.90 -0.20
C THR A 516 -26.91 -10.60 1.26
N ASP A 517 -27.72 -9.57 1.50
CA ASP A 517 -28.29 -9.20 2.80
C ASP A 517 -29.74 -8.80 2.57
N GLY A 518 -30.71 -9.60 3.02
CA GLY A 518 -32.11 -9.46 2.58
C GLY A 518 -32.26 -9.55 1.06
N SER A 519 -32.80 -8.49 0.45
CA SER A 519 -32.92 -8.37 -1.01
C SER A 519 -31.77 -7.59 -1.66
N ALA A 520 -30.83 -7.07 -0.85
CA ALA A 520 -29.66 -6.37 -1.34
C ALA A 520 -28.63 -7.37 -1.86
N HIS A 521 -27.95 -7.02 -2.95
CA HIS A 521 -26.89 -7.84 -3.55
C HIS A 521 -25.67 -6.99 -3.87
N SER A 522 -24.48 -7.56 -3.73
CA SER A 522 -23.23 -6.88 -4.01
C SER A 522 -22.15 -7.82 -4.53
N ASP A 523 -21.45 -7.37 -5.58
CA ASP A 523 -20.25 -8.01 -6.13
C ASP A 523 -18.93 -7.34 -5.69
N PHE A 524 -19.00 -6.30 -4.84
CA PHE A 524 -17.83 -5.54 -4.37
C PHE A 524 -17.61 -5.65 -2.87
N ASN A 525 -18.67 -5.59 -2.07
CA ASN A 525 -18.60 -5.93 -0.66
C ASN A 525 -18.37 -7.44 -0.50
N GLU A 526 -17.56 -7.81 0.48
CA GLU A 526 -17.20 -9.20 0.73
C GLU A 526 -17.93 -9.73 1.98
N GLY A 527 -17.95 -11.05 2.16
CA GLY A 527 -18.38 -11.71 3.40
C GLY A 527 -17.19 -12.04 4.29
N ASN A 528 -17.43 -12.70 5.43
CA ASN A 528 -16.37 -13.13 6.35
C ASN A 528 -15.21 -13.81 5.60
N ASP A 529 -13.98 -13.47 6.00
CA ASP A 529 -12.73 -13.87 5.36
C ASP A 529 -11.87 -14.77 6.26
N PRO A 530 -12.26 -16.04 6.42
CA PRO A 530 -11.49 -16.95 7.26
C PRO A 530 -10.13 -17.25 6.62
N GLN A 531 -9.06 -17.04 7.38
CA GLN A 531 -7.69 -17.31 6.95
C GLN A 531 -7.55 -18.71 6.32
N SER A 532 -8.20 -19.73 6.88
CA SER A 532 -8.16 -21.11 6.38
C SER A 532 -8.68 -21.30 4.94
N ALA A 533 -9.40 -20.33 4.37
CA ALA A 533 -9.86 -20.38 2.99
C ALA A 533 -8.75 -20.12 1.97
N ALA A 534 -7.65 -19.46 2.36
CA ALA A 534 -6.51 -19.17 1.48
C ALA A 534 -5.72 -20.41 1.08
N ARG A 535 -5.92 -21.54 1.77
CA ARG A 535 -5.36 -22.85 1.43
C ARG A 535 -5.71 -23.26 0.00
N ASN A 536 -4.80 -24.02 -0.61
CA ASN A 536 -4.90 -24.49 -1.98
C ASN A 536 -6.03 -25.53 -2.12
N ALA A 537 -7.11 -25.13 -2.78
CA ALA A 537 -8.25 -26.01 -3.02
C ALA A 537 -7.93 -27.17 -3.98
N ASN A 538 -6.91 -27.00 -4.83
CA ASN A 538 -6.54 -27.92 -5.90
C ASN A 538 -5.30 -28.75 -5.57
N LYS A 539 -4.88 -28.82 -4.30
CA LYS A 539 -3.72 -29.62 -3.88
C LYS A 539 -4.00 -31.11 -4.07
N ALA A 540 -3.20 -31.78 -4.89
CA ALA A 540 -3.36 -33.21 -5.18
C ALA A 540 -3.14 -34.05 -3.92
N ASP A 541 -3.85 -35.17 -3.78
CA ASP A 541 -3.74 -36.04 -2.60
C ASP A 541 -2.33 -36.59 -2.39
N ALA A 542 -1.57 -36.80 -3.47
CA ALA A 542 -0.17 -37.22 -3.40
C ALA A 542 0.78 -36.13 -2.85
N ASP A 543 0.39 -34.85 -2.94
CA ASP A 543 1.18 -33.71 -2.47
C ASP A 543 0.80 -33.29 -1.03
N LYS A 544 -0.25 -33.90 -0.46
CA LYS A 544 -0.68 -33.64 0.92
C LYS A 544 0.21 -34.38 1.90
N ARG A 545 0.66 -33.67 2.93
CA ARG A 545 1.48 -34.22 4.01
C ARG A 545 0.60 -34.53 5.23
N THR A 546 0.72 -35.73 5.79
CA THR A 546 -0.10 -36.18 6.94
C THR A 546 0.26 -35.49 8.25
N ASP A 547 1.44 -34.88 8.31
CA ASP A 547 1.96 -34.11 9.45
C ASP A 547 1.90 -32.59 9.23
N ASP A 548 1.28 -32.14 8.13
CA ASP A 548 1.10 -30.74 7.82
C ASP A 548 -0.28 -30.24 8.35
N PRO A 549 -0.30 -29.24 9.26
CA PRO A 549 -1.55 -28.72 9.80
C PRO A 549 -2.47 -28.12 8.73
N TYR A 550 -1.96 -27.56 7.64
CA TYR A 550 -2.78 -26.99 6.58
C TYR A 550 -3.49 -28.08 5.77
N ASP A 551 -2.83 -29.20 5.51
CA ASP A 551 -3.39 -30.32 4.74
C ASP A 551 -4.41 -31.13 5.55
N THR A 552 -4.19 -31.22 6.86
CA THR A 552 -5.03 -32.00 7.78
C THR A 552 -6.19 -31.19 8.40
N TYR A 553 -6.15 -29.85 8.31
CA TYR A 553 -7.15 -29.00 8.94
C TYR A 553 -8.54 -29.14 8.32
N LYS A 554 -9.53 -29.36 9.19
CA LYS A 554 -10.95 -29.46 8.82
C LYS A 554 -11.70 -28.26 9.37
N GLY A 555 -12.17 -27.40 8.46
CA GLY A 555 -12.91 -26.19 8.81
C GLY A 555 -14.20 -26.49 9.54
N LYS A 556 -14.56 -25.64 10.52
CA LYS A 556 -15.78 -25.76 11.33
C LYS A 556 -17.02 -25.18 10.66
N GLN A 557 -16.84 -24.46 9.55
CA GLN A 557 -17.90 -23.79 8.78
C GLN A 557 -17.59 -23.91 7.28
N ALA A 558 -18.62 -23.79 6.42
CA ALA A 558 -18.47 -23.96 4.98
C ALA A 558 -17.49 -22.96 4.33
N ASN A 559 -17.52 -21.69 4.78
CA ASN A 559 -16.62 -20.65 4.28
C ASN A 559 -15.15 -20.87 4.68
N MET A 560 -14.85 -21.78 5.62
CA MET A 560 -13.49 -22.14 6.05
C MET A 560 -12.83 -23.21 5.15
N ALA A 561 -13.56 -23.76 4.19
CA ALA A 561 -13.01 -24.67 3.19
C ALA A 561 -11.94 -23.98 2.35
N ALA A 562 -10.95 -24.75 1.89
CA ALA A 562 -9.91 -24.27 0.98
C ALA A 562 -10.56 -23.76 -0.32
N GLN A 563 -10.20 -22.54 -0.71
CA GLN A 563 -10.71 -21.85 -1.90
C GLN A 563 -9.57 -21.27 -2.75
N GLY A 564 -8.41 -21.05 -2.15
CA GLY A 564 -7.23 -20.47 -2.77
C GLY A 564 -6.46 -21.43 -3.67
N ASP A 565 -5.25 -20.99 -4.01
CA ASP A 565 -4.27 -21.68 -4.84
C ASP A 565 -2.92 -21.81 -4.11
N VAL A 566 -1.88 -22.25 -4.83
CA VAL A 566 -0.52 -22.41 -4.28
C VAL A 566 0.03 -21.08 -3.76
N GLY A 567 -0.22 -19.97 -4.46
CA GLY A 567 0.29 -18.65 -4.10
C GLY A 567 -0.40 -18.09 -2.86
N THR A 568 -1.72 -18.23 -2.77
CA THR A 568 -2.47 -17.77 -1.58
C THR A 568 -2.18 -18.62 -0.35
N GLU A 569 -1.97 -19.94 -0.51
CA GLU A 569 -1.53 -20.79 0.60
C GLU A 569 -0.11 -20.44 1.06
N ALA A 570 0.82 -20.18 0.12
CA ALA A 570 2.17 -19.73 0.45
C ALA A 570 2.16 -18.39 1.21
N ALA A 571 1.35 -17.42 0.77
CA ALA A 571 1.17 -16.15 1.46
C ALA A 571 0.57 -16.31 2.87
N GLN A 572 -0.40 -17.22 3.02
CA GLN A 572 -0.95 -17.57 4.33
C GLN A 572 0.12 -18.17 5.24
N ARG A 573 0.87 -19.17 4.75
CA ARG A 573 1.96 -19.79 5.50
C ARG A 573 3.02 -18.77 5.92
N TYR A 574 3.33 -17.80 5.06
CA TYR A 574 4.28 -16.72 5.37
C TYR A 574 3.83 -15.84 6.56
N GLU A 575 2.56 -15.41 6.58
CA GLU A 575 2.00 -14.69 7.74
C GLU A 575 1.95 -15.57 8.99
N ASP A 576 1.54 -16.83 8.85
CA ASP A 576 1.44 -17.78 9.96
C ASP A 576 2.82 -18.10 10.56
N HIS A 577 3.86 -18.26 9.75
CA HIS A 577 5.26 -18.39 10.20
C HIS A 577 5.69 -17.15 11.01
N ALA A 578 5.36 -15.95 10.56
CA ALA A 578 5.67 -14.73 11.30
C ALA A 578 4.93 -14.67 12.65
N ILE A 579 3.66 -15.08 12.69
CA ILE A 579 2.89 -15.20 13.94
C ILE A 579 3.53 -16.24 14.86
N VAL A 580 3.91 -17.40 14.35
CA VAL A 580 4.53 -18.49 15.10
C VAL A 580 5.87 -18.06 15.70
N ARG A 581 6.73 -17.38 14.93
CA ARG A 581 8.00 -16.83 15.44
C ARG A 581 7.75 -15.85 16.59
N MET A 582 6.81 -14.92 16.40
CA MET A 582 6.44 -13.96 17.44
C MET A 582 5.91 -14.66 18.71
N ARG A 583 5.07 -15.69 18.56
CA ARG A 583 4.57 -16.48 19.70
C ARG A 583 5.69 -17.29 20.37
N ALA A 584 6.67 -17.80 19.61
CA ALA A 584 7.79 -18.57 20.14
C ALA A 584 8.64 -17.70 21.08
N HIS A 585 8.94 -16.46 20.70
CA HIS A 585 9.61 -15.50 21.57
C HIS A 585 8.89 -15.29 22.91
N ARG A 586 7.56 -15.26 22.90
CA ARG A 586 6.74 -15.07 24.12
C ARG A 586 6.74 -16.26 25.07
N THR A 587 7.16 -17.44 24.61
CA THR A 587 7.24 -18.61 25.49
C THR A 587 8.37 -18.51 26.51
N GLY A 588 9.39 -17.68 26.25
CA GLY A 588 10.62 -17.65 27.04
C GLY A 588 11.45 -18.94 26.93
N ASN A 589 11.11 -19.85 26.00
CA ASN A 589 11.82 -21.11 25.84
C ASN A 589 13.14 -20.89 25.08
N HIS A 590 14.24 -20.79 25.82
CA HIS A 590 15.58 -20.59 25.27
C HIS A 590 16.11 -21.77 24.44
N ALA A 591 15.46 -22.94 24.45
CA ALA A 591 15.80 -24.04 23.55
C ALA A 591 15.24 -23.84 22.12
N TRP A 592 14.28 -22.93 21.96
CA TRP A 592 13.61 -22.66 20.67
C TRP A 592 14.11 -21.38 20.00
N VAL A 593 14.88 -20.55 20.71
CA VAL A 593 15.39 -19.27 20.24
C VAL A 593 16.90 -19.25 20.42
N ASP A 594 17.64 -18.99 19.34
CA ASP A 594 19.10 -18.97 19.36
C ASP A 594 19.67 -17.72 20.08
N ALA A 595 21.00 -17.66 20.22
CA ALA A 595 21.70 -16.54 20.86
C ALA A 595 21.60 -15.21 20.10
N ASN A 596 21.11 -15.22 18.86
CA ASN A 596 20.86 -14.06 18.03
C ASN A 596 19.39 -13.64 18.03
N GLY A 597 18.51 -14.43 18.66
CA GLY A 597 17.08 -14.19 18.70
C GLY A 597 16.31 -14.87 17.56
N ASN A 598 16.93 -15.68 16.71
CA ASN A 598 16.20 -16.39 15.66
C ASN A 598 15.49 -17.61 16.24
N VAL A 599 14.29 -17.91 15.72
CA VAL A 599 13.52 -19.09 16.13
C VAL A 599 14.00 -20.31 15.34
N ILE A 600 14.54 -21.30 16.06
CA ILE A 600 15.16 -22.49 15.47
C ILE A 600 14.06 -23.38 14.84
N GLY A 601 14.26 -23.77 13.58
CA GLY A 601 13.30 -24.59 12.83
C GLY A 601 12.19 -23.80 12.11
N GLU A 602 12.18 -22.48 12.23
CA GLU A 602 11.27 -21.56 11.52
C GLU A 602 12.02 -20.71 10.47
N ASP A 603 13.07 -21.24 9.87
CA ASP A 603 13.89 -20.60 8.82
C ASP A 603 13.86 -21.38 7.49
N GLY A 604 13.07 -22.46 7.44
CA GLY A 604 12.95 -23.37 6.31
C GLY A 604 14.16 -24.28 6.10
N LYS A 605 15.14 -24.30 7.03
CA LYS A 605 16.42 -24.99 6.86
C LYS A 605 16.90 -25.74 8.10
N SER A 606 16.75 -25.15 9.27
CA SER A 606 17.19 -25.71 10.55
C SER A 606 16.28 -26.85 11.00
N GLU A 607 16.87 -27.83 11.68
CA GLU A 607 16.10 -28.90 12.33
C GLU A 607 15.30 -28.32 13.51
N MET A 608 14.02 -28.70 13.62
CA MET A 608 13.17 -28.24 14.71
C MET A 608 13.61 -28.86 16.04
N PRO A 609 13.79 -28.06 17.11
CA PRO A 609 14.15 -28.59 18.42
C PRO A 609 13.02 -29.44 19.02
N GLU A 610 13.36 -30.24 20.03
CA GLU A 610 12.40 -31.12 20.70
C GLU A 610 11.15 -30.37 21.18
N GLY A 611 9.99 -30.95 20.92
CA GLY A 611 8.68 -30.38 21.28
C GLY A 611 8.20 -29.21 20.42
N TYR A 612 9.06 -28.59 19.60
CA TYR A 612 8.70 -27.42 18.80
C TYR A 612 7.64 -27.72 17.76
N LYS A 613 7.82 -28.80 16.97
CA LYS A 613 6.87 -29.19 15.91
C LYS A 613 5.45 -29.37 16.46
N THR A 614 5.30 -30.09 17.57
CA THR A 614 4.01 -30.31 18.23
C THR A 614 3.38 -28.99 18.69
N TRP A 615 4.18 -28.10 19.29
CA TRP A 615 3.70 -26.78 19.70
C TRP A 615 3.29 -25.92 18.49
N GLN A 616 4.11 -25.88 17.46
CA GLN A 616 3.90 -25.11 16.23
C GLN A 616 2.65 -25.57 15.48
N THR A 617 2.46 -26.88 15.32
CA THR A 617 1.25 -27.45 14.71
C THR A 617 -0.01 -26.99 15.46
N LYS A 618 0.03 -26.97 16.80
CA LYS A 618 -1.08 -26.46 17.62
C LYS A 618 -1.32 -24.95 17.39
N GLN A 619 -0.26 -24.15 17.24
CA GLN A 619 -0.38 -22.73 16.95
C GLN A 619 -1.03 -22.48 15.58
N VAL A 620 -0.60 -23.20 14.53
CA VAL A 620 -1.15 -23.06 13.18
C VAL A 620 -2.63 -23.45 13.16
N VAL A 621 -3.01 -24.58 13.77
CA VAL A 621 -4.43 -24.97 13.86
C VAL A 621 -5.26 -23.91 14.59
N GLU A 622 -4.73 -23.30 15.65
CA GLU A 622 -5.40 -22.21 16.36
C GLU A 622 -5.57 -20.97 15.47
N ILE A 623 -4.55 -20.61 14.67
CA ILE A 623 -4.64 -19.49 13.72
C ILE A 623 -5.76 -19.75 12.70
N LEU A 624 -5.74 -20.92 12.04
CA LEU A 624 -6.75 -21.35 11.08
C LEU A 624 -8.16 -21.33 11.66
N ASP A 625 -8.32 -21.76 12.92
CA ASP A 625 -9.60 -21.76 13.64
C ASP A 625 -10.08 -20.35 14.03
N SER A 626 -9.15 -19.49 14.43
CA SER A 626 -9.45 -18.16 14.97
C SER A 626 -10.07 -17.23 13.93
N GLY A 627 -9.78 -17.45 12.65
CA GLY A 627 -10.22 -16.61 11.52
C GLY A 627 -11.71 -16.74 11.14
N LYS A 628 -12.48 -17.66 11.73
CA LYS A 628 -13.87 -17.97 11.30
C LYS A 628 -14.82 -16.76 11.17
N ASN A 629 -14.63 -15.74 12.02
CA ASN A 629 -15.44 -14.52 12.06
C ASN A 629 -14.61 -13.28 11.69
N ASN A 630 -13.51 -13.46 10.96
CA ASN A 630 -12.71 -12.33 10.51
C ASN A 630 -13.54 -11.55 9.48
N ASN A 631 -13.80 -10.27 9.76
CA ASN A 631 -14.53 -9.44 8.82
C ASN A 631 -13.65 -9.19 7.58
N PRO A 632 -14.24 -9.18 6.38
CA PRO A 632 -13.55 -8.64 5.22
C PRO A 632 -13.27 -7.16 5.44
N SER A 633 -12.15 -6.71 4.90
CA SER A 633 -11.73 -5.33 5.07
C SER A 633 -12.22 -4.41 3.97
N ASN A 634 -12.53 -4.94 2.77
CA ASN A 634 -12.72 -4.13 1.55
C ASN A 634 -11.57 -3.12 1.28
N HIS A 635 -10.42 -3.34 1.92
CA HIS A 635 -9.34 -2.36 2.01
C HIS A 635 -8.43 -2.38 0.79
N SER A 636 -8.18 -3.57 0.24
CA SER A 636 -7.31 -3.73 -0.94
C SER A 636 -8.10 -4.02 -2.22
N THR A 637 -9.43 -4.18 -2.14
CA THR A 637 -10.28 -4.62 -3.26
C THR A 637 -10.24 -3.69 -4.47
N ILE A 638 -9.99 -2.39 -4.26
CA ILE A 638 -9.80 -1.44 -5.35
C ILE A 638 -8.57 -1.84 -6.19
N MET A 639 -7.45 -2.17 -5.53
CA MET A 639 -6.17 -2.37 -6.20
C MET A 639 -5.90 -3.81 -6.62
N THR A 640 -6.56 -4.79 -5.99
CA THR A 640 -6.36 -6.22 -6.29
C THR A 640 -7.20 -6.74 -7.46
N ASN A 641 -8.05 -5.91 -8.07
CA ASN A 641 -8.80 -6.27 -9.26
C ASN A 641 -8.19 -5.59 -10.51
N PRO A 642 -7.65 -6.35 -11.49
CA PRO A 642 -7.07 -5.77 -12.70
C PRO A 642 -8.07 -4.92 -13.49
N MET A 643 -9.37 -5.22 -13.43
CA MET A 643 -10.39 -4.43 -14.11
C MET A 643 -10.46 -2.98 -13.61
N HIS A 644 -10.24 -2.74 -12.32
CA HIS A 644 -10.22 -1.38 -11.78
C HIS A 644 -9.04 -0.59 -12.30
N ALA A 645 -7.87 -1.22 -12.42
CA ALA A 645 -6.69 -0.58 -12.98
C ALA A 645 -6.83 -0.34 -14.49
N GLU A 646 -7.43 -1.29 -15.20
CA GLU A 646 -7.74 -1.18 -16.64
C GLU A 646 -8.69 -0.03 -16.92
N LYS A 647 -9.78 0.09 -16.15
CA LYS A 647 -10.86 1.03 -16.46
C LYS A 647 -10.70 2.39 -15.79
N ALA A 648 -10.07 2.48 -14.62
CA ALA A 648 -9.87 3.74 -13.91
C ALA A 648 -8.40 4.16 -13.87
N LEU A 649 -7.50 3.34 -13.32
CA LEU A 649 -6.12 3.76 -13.07
C LEU A 649 -5.40 4.19 -14.36
N ALA A 650 -5.58 3.44 -15.44
CA ALA A 650 -5.00 3.74 -16.74
C ALA A 650 -5.38 5.13 -17.29
N TYR A 651 -6.48 5.73 -16.81
CA TYR A 651 -6.95 7.07 -17.17
C TYR A 651 -6.59 8.14 -16.13
N ASP A 652 -6.21 7.72 -14.92
CA ASP A 652 -5.80 8.63 -13.84
C ASP A 652 -4.28 8.89 -13.79
N VAL A 653 -3.49 8.15 -14.57
CA VAL A 653 -2.04 8.41 -14.73
C VAL A 653 -1.75 9.54 -15.73
N ALA A 654 -0.65 10.25 -15.48
CA ALA A 654 -0.08 11.25 -16.39
C ALA A 654 0.45 10.60 -17.69
N ILE A 655 0.34 11.31 -18.82
CA ILE A 655 0.73 10.81 -20.16
C ILE A 655 1.80 11.71 -20.79
N GLY A 656 2.80 11.06 -21.37
CA GLY A 656 3.83 11.67 -22.19
C GLY A 656 4.81 10.62 -22.70
N VAL A 657 5.98 11.03 -23.20
CA VAL A 657 6.92 10.10 -23.84
C VAL A 657 8.03 9.69 -22.87
N ASN A 658 8.25 8.40 -22.70
CA ASN A 658 9.37 7.84 -21.95
C ASN A 658 10.37 7.16 -22.90
N TYR A 659 11.60 7.68 -22.91
CA TYR A 659 12.72 7.23 -23.76
C TYR A 659 13.68 6.27 -23.05
N LEU A 660 13.44 5.92 -21.79
CA LEU A 660 14.30 5.00 -21.05
C LEU A 660 14.23 3.60 -21.68
N THR A 661 15.39 2.97 -21.80
CA THR A 661 15.49 1.60 -22.32
C THR A 661 14.93 0.58 -21.32
N LEU A 662 14.62 -0.63 -21.78
CA LEU A 662 14.21 -1.72 -20.88
C LEU A 662 15.28 -2.04 -19.82
N GLU A 663 16.56 -1.95 -20.19
CA GLU A 663 17.67 -2.14 -19.24
C GLU A 663 17.64 -1.09 -18.13
N GLU A 664 17.43 0.18 -18.48
CA GLU A 664 17.33 1.27 -17.51
C GLU A 664 16.09 1.16 -16.63
N MET A 665 14.93 0.81 -17.21
CA MET A 665 13.72 0.52 -16.45
C MET A 665 13.95 -0.65 -15.47
N ASN A 666 14.68 -1.69 -15.87
CA ASN A 666 15.01 -2.81 -14.98
C ASN A 666 15.97 -2.38 -13.86
N LYS A 667 16.98 -1.54 -14.14
CA LYS A 667 17.84 -0.96 -13.09
C LYS A 667 17.04 -0.15 -12.07
N LEU A 668 16.08 0.65 -12.52
CA LEU A 668 15.17 1.39 -11.65
C LEU A 668 14.24 0.48 -10.84
N ARG A 669 13.77 -0.64 -11.41
CA ARG A 669 13.01 -1.67 -10.68
C ARG A 669 13.83 -2.33 -9.57
N ILE A 670 15.12 -2.56 -9.79
CA ILE A 670 16.05 -3.04 -8.77
C ILE A 670 16.26 -1.99 -7.67
N GLU A 671 16.46 -0.72 -8.04
CA GLU A 671 16.62 0.39 -7.10
C GLU A 671 15.38 0.60 -6.20
N ALA A 672 14.19 0.40 -6.78
CA ALA A 672 12.92 0.59 -6.09
C ALA A 672 12.68 -0.42 -4.95
N ASP A 673 13.29 -1.60 -5.02
CA ASP A 673 13.15 -2.64 -3.99
C ASP A 673 14.28 -2.54 -2.96
N TRP A 674 13.93 -2.19 -1.71
CA TRP A 674 14.91 -1.99 -0.64
C TRP A 674 15.80 -3.21 -0.34
N ARG A 675 15.37 -4.41 -0.75
CA ARG A 675 16.10 -5.66 -0.55
C ARG A 675 17.26 -5.83 -1.52
N PHE A 676 17.25 -5.12 -2.66
CA PHE A 676 18.14 -5.39 -3.79
C PHE A 676 19.28 -4.39 -3.95
N GLY A 677 19.63 -3.67 -2.88
CA GLY A 677 20.71 -2.68 -2.90
C GLY A 677 22.09 -3.24 -3.32
N GLU A 678 22.36 -4.53 -3.10
CA GLU A 678 23.58 -5.18 -3.61
C GLU A 678 23.65 -5.23 -5.14
N GLY A 679 22.49 -5.22 -5.82
CA GLY A 679 22.38 -5.20 -7.27
C GLY A 679 22.66 -3.83 -7.91
N LEU A 680 22.81 -2.78 -7.10
CA LEU A 680 23.21 -1.46 -7.56
C LEU A 680 24.72 -1.38 -7.80
N ASP A 681 25.13 -0.56 -8.78
CA ASP A 681 26.54 -0.27 -9.04
C ASP A 681 27.24 0.28 -7.80
N LYS A 682 28.55 0.01 -7.65
CA LYS A 682 29.31 0.35 -6.41
C LYS A 682 29.28 1.85 -6.09
N ASP A 683 29.28 2.68 -7.11
CA ASP A 683 29.25 4.14 -7.07
C ASP A 683 27.82 4.71 -7.16
N HIS A 684 26.79 3.86 -7.20
CA HIS A 684 25.40 4.32 -7.23
C HIS A 684 25.07 5.09 -5.94
N PRO A 685 24.63 6.36 -6.01
CA PRO A 685 24.49 7.24 -4.84
C PRO A 685 23.48 6.72 -3.80
N ASN A 686 22.49 5.95 -4.25
CA ASN A 686 21.46 5.38 -3.38
C ASN A 686 21.83 4.02 -2.79
N LYS A 687 23.00 3.45 -3.13
CA LYS A 687 23.46 2.16 -2.60
C LYS A 687 23.65 2.18 -1.09
N LYS A 688 24.02 3.33 -0.51
CA LYS A 688 24.16 3.52 0.94
C LYS A 688 22.91 3.11 1.74
N TYR A 689 21.72 3.23 1.17
CA TYR A 689 20.49 2.86 1.88
C TYR A 689 20.27 1.35 2.01
N ALA A 690 21.05 0.54 1.28
CA ALA A 690 21.04 -0.93 1.40
C ALA A 690 21.49 -1.39 2.79
N ASP A 691 22.34 -0.60 3.46
CA ASP A 691 22.87 -0.91 4.78
C ASP A 691 21.75 -1.08 5.82
N TYR A 692 20.65 -0.33 5.68
CA TYR A 692 19.50 -0.51 6.55
C TYR A 692 18.84 -1.88 6.39
N PHE A 693 18.68 -2.38 5.15
CA PHE A 693 18.11 -3.71 4.95
C PHE A 693 19.04 -4.82 5.47
N LEU A 694 20.35 -4.63 5.32
CA LEU A 694 21.36 -5.59 5.78
C LEU A 694 21.49 -5.63 7.30
N ALA A 695 21.56 -4.46 7.94
CA ALA A 695 21.98 -4.33 9.34
C ALA A 695 20.90 -3.77 10.28
N GLY A 696 19.75 -3.31 9.78
CA GLY A 696 18.75 -2.58 10.58
C GLY A 696 19.28 -1.22 11.07
N LYS A 697 20.35 -0.69 10.46
CA LYS A 697 21.02 0.55 10.84
C LYS A 697 21.48 1.32 9.60
N LEU A 698 21.63 2.63 9.73
CA LEU A 698 22.17 3.50 8.69
C LEU A 698 23.21 4.43 9.30
N ASP A 699 24.37 4.57 8.67
CA ASP A 699 25.54 5.28 9.22
C ASP A 699 25.89 4.84 10.66
N ASP A 700 25.87 3.52 10.90
CA ASP A 700 26.07 2.86 12.20
C ASP A 700 25.09 3.27 13.32
N LYS A 701 23.96 3.90 12.96
CA LYS A 701 22.93 4.36 13.89
C LYS A 701 21.62 3.63 13.68
N PHE A 702 20.86 3.45 14.75
CA PHE A 702 19.46 3.07 14.62
C PHE A 702 18.69 4.18 13.89
N LEU A 703 17.64 3.83 13.13
CA LEU A 703 16.97 4.81 12.27
C LEU A 703 16.39 6.01 13.02
N GLN A 704 15.86 5.82 14.22
CA GLN A 704 15.33 6.87 15.09
C GLN A 704 16.41 7.86 15.57
N GLU A 705 17.68 7.46 15.56
CA GLU A 705 18.80 8.35 15.85
C GLU A 705 19.34 8.99 14.57
N TRP A 706 19.38 8.23 13.47
CA TRP A 706 19.80 8.71 12.16
C TRP A 706 18.90 9.84 11.68
N VAL A 707 17.57 9.68 11.74
CA VAL A 707 16.59 10.67 11.25
C VAL A 707 16.69 12.03 11.97
N LYS A 708 17.16 12.03 13.23
CA LYS A 708 17.37 13.26 14.03
C LYS A 708 18.60 14.05 13.60
N LYS A 709 19.53 13.43 12.87
CA LYS A 709 20.84 14.01 12.49
C LYS A 709 20.98 14.20 10.97
N ALA A 710 20.26 13.42 10.17
CA ALA A 710 20.39 13.44 8.73
C ALA A 710 19.64 14.64 8.13
N GLU A 711 20.38 15.61 7.60
CA GLU A 711 19.81 16.81 6.96
C GLU A 711 18.91 16.48 5.77
N GLU A 712 19.18 15.39 5.05
CA GLU A 712 18.37 14.94 3.89
C GLU A 712 16.96 14.45 4.26
N VAL A 713 16.66 14.28 5.55
CA VAL A 713 15.35 13.85 6.07
C VAL A 713 14.82 14.76 7.17
N LYS A 714 15.40 15.96 7.31
CA LYS A 714 14.83 16.97 8.20
C LYS A 714 13.39 17.24 7.78
N MET A 715 12.47 17.26 8.75
CA MET A 715 11.04 17.42 8.47
C MET A 715 10.81 18.68 7.62
N PRO A 716 10.23 18.55 6.40
CA PRO A 716 9.98 19.68 5.53
C PRO A 716 9.03 20.70 6.16
N PRO A 717 9.23 22.02 5.99
CA PRO A 717 8.42 23.04 6.66
C PRO A 717 6.94 23.06 6.21
N GLY A 718 6.62 22.46 5.06
CA GLY A 718 5.24 22.26 4.61
C GLY A 718 4.52 21.12 5.34
N ILE A 719 5.25 20.27 6.06
CA ILE A 719 4.70 19.29 7.00
C ILE A 719 4.62 19.98 8.37
N VAL A 720 3.39 20.22 8.83
CA VAL A 720 3.15 20.96 10.07
C VAL A 720 2.96 19.97 11.22
N ASP A 721 3.78 20.11 12.27
CA ASP A 721 3.69 19.35 13.53
C ASP A 721 3.19 20.29 14.64
N GLU A 722 1.88 20.25 14.91
CA GLU A 722 1.23 20.99 15.98
C GLU A 722 0.22 20.07 16.68
N ARG A 723 0.54 19.70 17.94
CA ARG A 723 -0.27 18.76 18.73
C ARG A 723 -1.32 19.47 19.60
N GLU A 724 -2.40 18.76 19.92
CA GLU A 724 -3.53 19.29 20.70
C GLU A 724 -3.15 19.83 22.09
N GLY A 725 -2.18 19.21 22.78
CA GLY A 725 -1.62 19.78 24.01
C GLY A 725 -2.57 19.81 25.22
N ASN A 726 -3.63 19.00 25.23
CA ASN A 726 -4.59 18.99 26.32
C ASN A 726 -3.96 18.58 27.68
N VAL A 727 -4.34 19.26 28.77
CA VAL A 727 -3.76 19.09 30.12
C VAL A 727 -3.84 17.64 30.65
N HIS A 728 -4.90 16.91 30.31
CA HIS A 728 -5.09 15.51 30.75
C HIS A 728 -4.08 14.54 30.13
N LEU A 729 -3.38 14.91 29.05
CA LEU A 729 -2.34 14.11 28.41
C LEU A 729 -1.02 14.13 29.21
N MET A 730 -0.83 15.10 30.12
CA MET A 730 0.36 15.23 30.97
C MET A 730 0.28 14.39 32.25
N LEU A 731 -0.93 14.09 32.73
CA LEU A 731 -1.18 13.44 34.03
C LEU A 731 -0.86 11.93 34.07
N GLY A 732 -0.65 11.30 32.92
CA GLY A 732 -0.31 9.87 32.82
C GLY A 732 1.19 9.55 32.73
N ALA A 733 2.07 10.56 32.67
CA ALA A 733 3.51 10.38 32.51
C ALA A 733 4.27 10.14 33.84
N VAL A 734 3.59 10.29 34.98
CA VAL A 734 4.16 10.10 36.32
C VAL A 734 3.38 9.00 37.06
N ALA A 735 3.51 7.75 36.60
CA ALA A 735 3.15 6.55 37.36
C ALA A 735 3.90 5.33 36.81
#